data_AF-A0A928B0K1-F1
#
_entry.id   AF-A0A928B0K1-F1
#
_cell.length_a   1.000
_cell.length_b   1.000
_cell.length_c   1.000
_cell.angle_alpha   90.00
_cell.angle_beta   90.00
_cell.angle_gamma   90.00
#
_symmetry.space_group_name_H-M   'P 1'
#
loop_
_entity.id
_entity.type
_entity.pdbx_description
1 polymer ?
#
loop_
_entity_poly.entity_id
_entity_poly.type
_entity_poly.pdbx_seq_one_letter_code
_entity_poly.pdbx_strand_id
1 'polypeptide(L)'
;MKKFLLMAVAAMGLLFTACSKDEVAQPVAEKSTVTFSVATPELSTRAHGDGLSATVLKYAVYNRVDGSKLFEGQPETLTNKTATVEIPFVNGMTYDVLFWAAAPESPYTVDWDAKTVGYTNAALVGNSEKYDAFYYFLTGDELPEITGPVTKTVELKRPFAQLNIKTNDAKEAKQSGVEVNNVKVVVKNGYSSFDLAAGAGKDKNDVTFGFAAKQENANTEGVQLLAVNYLFTGGEKSLVDVEFTYTDVNGKVAAAGEVMEFASVPVQRNYRTNIVGSLLTSEGKFNIETKPGFEGTHDHSVAVATPEDINALIKNPDVTTVELGAGVYNIDLYNLNEKPTLTINGTEGTQIKFENQQVRASQFDELVINNCEILKMATKSWGHLVFGSSNKAQGVYTISNCTFNGVGTQGIYINENTSGATYNILNCTFDGDFGGEGAITIQANQNVNHTVNVKGCTFNNIPDTSHKLFLASYGQGSFYYDWTLNTDLKATTIDEVNSLIKCGAKTINLADGNYNLSNINILPTKAITLVGENKDNCVVTIANQLRQNGDGKSLTLKNLTVDITEGLEYTEGKFAWIHYFKEFNMVDCKSNGRIRLNCYSANIDNCEFNVTTSNGFDGYAIYYYGPTNSKVVVSNSTFNTVGKAIVLYNEGNPVLDMTVNNCTFLSSQTTDKAAIQMHTELGISGKLTINNSTATGFAAINNGLYNELNNLTKAPTHKFNITVDGKVASTKALAAALAAGETNIELMPATYDAGQFQVMNKTLSLKGIGDGVKIFISQNNAVAYTTFDGCNVTFEDLTIETLGGIYKGFARMNGIYNNCTFVNNYFTFSGKHEFTGCTFNAPALTGSDKNEHCMWTYGAEEVDFVNCEFNYSDRGVNVYVDNGANAPGITSDVAFTNCVFNTTNASSEGAVEINSSPFTGGVTVALTGCIAPAYGNVAYISPWDGSLGATATVTVDGVAL
;
A
#
# COMPACT_ATOMS: atom_id res chain seq x y z
N MET A 1 -12.88 -15.93 -11.05
CA MET A 1 -14.08 -16.47 -10.37
C MET A 1 -13.66 -17.55 -9.38
N LYS A 2 -13.49 -17.21 -8.10
CA LYS A 2 -13.32 -18.17 -6.99
C LYS A 2 -14.45 -17.90 -6.00
N LYS A 3 -15.32 -18.88 -5.81
CA LYS A 3 -16.50 -18.83 -4.93
C LYS A 3 -16.04 -18.94 -3.47
N PHE A 4 -16.17 -17.87 -2.69
CA PHE A 4 -16.15 -17.96 -1.23
C PHE A 4 -17.58 -18.19 -0.74
N LEU A 5 -17.74 -19.27 0.01
CA LEU A 5 -18.97 -19.78 0.58
C LEU A 5 -19.31 -18.93 1.82
N LEU A 6 -20.36 -18.10 1.78
CA LEU A 6 -20.94 -17.51 2.99
C LEU A 6 -21.88 -18.53 3.65
N MET A 7 -21.54 -18.97 4.87
CA MET A 7 -22.49 -19.62 5.77
C MET A 7 -23.42 -18.55 6.35
N ALA A 8 -24.72 -18.77 6.18
CA ALA A 8 -25.78 -18.05 6.86
C ALA A 8 -25.77 -18.39 8.36
N VAL A 9 -25.69 -17.36 9.23
CA VAL A 9 -26.12 -17.47 10.63
C VAL A 9 -27.41 -16.69 10.76
N ALA A 10 -28.49 -17.42 11.01
CA ALA A 10 -29.81 -16.90 11.28
C ALA A 10 -29.92 -16.38 12.73
N ALA A 11 -30.58 -15.22 12.86
CA ALA A 11 -31.28 -14.60 13.99
C ALA A 11 -31.01 -15.07 15.45
N MET A 12 -30.77 -14.12 16.36
CA MET A 12 -31.13 -14.29 17.78
C MET A 12 -31.58 -12.96 18.39
N GLY A 13 -32.84 -12.90 18.80
CA GLY A 13 -33.43 -11.79 19.55
C GLY A 13 -32.89 -11.72 20.98
N LEU A 14 -32.63 -10.50 21.46
CA LEU A 14 -32.14 -10.21 22.80
C LEU A 14 -33.28 -10.21 23.83
N LEU A 15 -33.32 -11.24 24.67
CA LEU A 15 -34.00 -11.23 25.97
C LEU A 15 -32.96 -10.90 27.06
N PHE A 16 -33.18 -9.84 27.83
CA PHE A 16 -32.43 -9.56 29.05
C PHE A 16 -33.03 -10.36 30.21
N THR A 17 -32.26 -11.30 30.79
CA THR A 17 -32.39 -11.69 32.21
C THR A 17 -31.06 -12.19 32.76
N ALA A 18 -30.78 -11.82 34.01
CA ALA A 18 -29.55 -12.05 34.74
C ALA A 18 -29.34 -13.50 35.23
N CYS A 19 -28.06 -13.81 35.50
CA CYS A 19 -27.51 -14.86 36.37
C CYS A 19 -27.40 -16.32 35.88
N SER A 20 -26.13 -16.68 35.63
CA SER A 20 -25.35 -17.82 36.17
C SER A 20 -24.86 -18.93 35.20
N LYS A 21 -23.52 -19.01 35.16
CA LYS A 21 -22.56 -20.10 34.88
C LYS A 21 -22.65 -20.97 33.62
N ASP A 22 -21.51 -20.93 32.93
CA ASP A 22 -20.83 -21.97 32.13
C ASP A 22 -21.62 -22.64 31.00
N GLU A 23 -21.55 -22.02 29.82
CA GLU A 23 -21.64 -22.73 28.55
C GLU A 23 -20.48 -22.31 27.61
N VAL A 24 -20.04 -23.29 26.83
CA VAL A 24 -18.91 -23.31 25.90
C VAL A 24 -18.75 -21.99 25.14
N ALA A 25 -17.60 -21.34 25.32
CA ALA A 25 -17.24 -20.11 24.61
C ALA A 25 -17.09 -20.38 23.11
N GLN A 26 -18.15 -20.10 22.35
CA GLN A 26 -17.99 -19.70 20.95
C GLN A 26 -17.21 -18.38 20.93
N PRO A 27 -16.41 -18.09 19.89
CA PRO A 27 -15.68 -16.83 19.83
C PRO A 27 -16.71 -15.70 19.86
N VAL A 28 -16.82 -15.04 21.02
CA VAL A 28 -17.65 -13.86 21.18
C VAL A 28 -17.03 -12.86 20.23
N ALA A 29 -17.73 -12.58 19.13
CA ALA A 29 -17.27 -11.58 18.18
C ALA A 29 -17.08 -10.29 18.99
N GLU A 30 -15.83 -9.87 19.10
CA GLU A 30 -15.42 -8.79 19.98
C GLU A 30 -16.22 -7.54 19.59
N LYS A 31 -16.87 -6.90 20.57
CA LYS A 31 -17.67 -5.70 20.30
C LYS A 31 -16.95 -4.47 20.80
N SER A 32 -16.87 -3.46 19.95
CA SER A 32 -16.38 -2.13 20.33
C SER A 32 -17.53 -1.14 20.36
N THR A 33 -17.55 -0.27 21.36
CA THR A 33 -18.52 0.82 21.44
C THR A 33 -18.06 1.96 20.57
N VAL A 34 -18.94 2.42 19.69
CA VAL A 34 -18.77 3.66 18.93
C VAL A 34 -19.64 4.73 19.58
N THR A 35 -19.00 5.84 19.94
CA THR A 35 -19.67 7.00 20.55
C THR A 35 -19.91 8.05 19.46
N PHE A 36 -21.16 8.33 19.14
CA PHE A 36 -21.54 9.40 18.21
C PHE A 36 -21.82 10.69 18.98
N SER A 37 -21.04 11.73 18.69
CA SER A 37 -21.34 13.09 19.12
C SER A 37 -22.18 13.77 18.04
N VAL A 38 -23.50 13.73 18.21
CA VAL A 38 -24.47 14.23 17.23
C VAL A 38 -24.81 15.68 17.54
N ALA A 39 -24.76 16.55 16.53
CA ALA A 39 -25.12 17.96 16.67
C ALA A 39 -25.97 18.42 15.48
N THR A 40 -26.92 19.34 15.69
CA THR A 40 -27.44 20.17 14.59
C THR A 40 -26.45 21.31 14.31
N PRO A 41 -26.43 21.90 13.10
CA PRO A 41 -25.46 22.94 12.74
C PRO A 41 -25.50 24.16 13.69
N GLU A 42 -24.39 24.91 13.77
CA GLU A 42 -24.33 26.15 14.55
C GLU A 42 -25.11 27.28 13.88
N LEU A 43 -26.35 27.49 14.31
CA LEU A 43 -27.24 28.52 13.74
C LEU A 43 -27.31 29.76 14.63
N SER A 44 -27.28 30.95 14.03
CA SER A 44 -27.54 32.21 14.74
C SER A 44 -28.92 32.18 15.42
N THR A 45 -29.04 32.72 16.63
CA THR A 45 -30.33 32.84 17.36
C THR A 45 -31.31 33.71 16.57
N ARG A 46 -32.41 33.12 16.10
CA ARG A 46 -33.43 33.76 15.26
C ARG A 46 -34.82 33.35 15.74
N ALA A 47 -35.86 34.06 15.30
CA ALA A 47 -37.24 33.69 15.62
C ALA A 47 -37.71 32.41 14.92
N HIS A 48 -37.08 32.02 13.79
CA HIS A 48 -37.47 30.87 12.96
C HIS A 48 -36.25 30.15 12.37
N GLY A 49 -36.29 28.82 12.34
CA GLY A 49 -35.24 27.96 11.80
C GLY A 49 -33.94 28.01 12.60
N ASP A 50 -34.03 28.18 13.92
CA ASP A 50 -32.87 28.18 14.83
C ASP A 50 -32.42 26.78 15.25
N GLY A 51 -33.16 25.74 14.87
CA GLY A 51 -32.90 24.33 15.18
C GLY A 51 -33.26 23.91 16.61
N LEU A 52 -33.76 24.81 17.47
CA LEU A 52 -34.07 24.50 18.88
C LEU A 52 -35.36 23.67 19.05
N SER A 53 -36.24 23.65 18.05
CA SER A 53 -37.46 22.84 18.08
C SER A 53 -37.22 21.34 17.89
N ALA A 54 -36.12 20.96 17.23
CA ALA A 54 -35.73 19.58 16.99
C ALA A 54 -35.11 18.94 18.25
N THR A 55 -35.97 18.47 19.15
CA THR A 55 -35.56 17.97 20.47
C THR A 55 -35.47 16.44 20.56
N VAL A 56 -36.03 15.70 19.58
CA VAL A 56 -36.06 14.23 19.57
C VAL A 56 -35.16 13.71 18.46
N LEU A 57 -34.10 12.99 18.83
CA LEU A 57 -33.20 12.28 17.92
C LEU A 57 -33.58 10.80 17.87
N LYS A 58 -33.73 10.23 16.68
CA LYS A 58 -33.93 8.80 16.42
C LYS A 58 -32.85 8.31 15.46
N TYR A 59 -32.56 7.01 15.48
CA TYR A 59 -31.61 6.43 14.55
C TYR A 59 -31.92 4.97 14.20
N ALA A 60 -31.42 4.51 13.05
CA ALA A 60 -31.43 3.12 12.64
C ALA A 60 -30.05 2.70 12.10
N VAL A 61 -29.71 1.44 12.32
CA VAL A 61 -28.42 0.85 11.93
C VAL A 61 -28.65 -0.20 10.85
N TYR A 62 -27.80 -0.21 9.83
CA TYR A 62 -27.89 -1.13 8.69
C TYR A 62 -26.59 -1.90 8.50
N ASN A 63 -26.72 -3.12 7.98
CA ASN A 63 -25.58 -3.88 7.48
C ASN A 63 -25.17 -3.31 6.13
N ARG A 64 -23.90 -2.93 5.97
CA ARG A 64 -23.41 -2.31 4.72
C ARG A 64 -23.43 -3.27 3.52
N VAL A 65 -23.25 -4.57 3.77
CA VAL A 65 -23.04 -5.59 2.74
C VAL A 65 -24.34 -5.93 2.02
N ASP A 66 -25.42 -6.15 2.75
CA ASP A 66 -26.73 -6.50 2.19
C ASP A 66 -27.77 -5.36 2.27
N GLY A 67 -27.43 -4.27 2.95
CA GLY A 67 -28.29 -3.09 3.10
C GLY A 67 -29.44 -3.26 4.10
N SER A 68 -29.55 -4.41 4.76
CA SER A 68 -30.65 -4.74 5.67
C SER A 68 -30.62 -3.90 6.95
N LYS A 69 -31.80 -3.51 7.43
CA LYS A 69 -31.96 -2.83 8.72
C LYS A 69 -31.69 -3.84 9.84
N LEU A 70 -30.72 -3.53 10.70
CA LEU A 70 -30.36 -4.37 11.83
C LEU A 70 -31.26 -4.07 13.04
N PHE A 71 -31.36 -2.79 13.43
CA PHE A 71 -32.24 -2.36 14.50
C PHE A 71 -32.51 -0.85 14.45
N GLU A 72 -33.56 -0.44 15.17
CA GLU A 72 -33.88 0.96 15.47
C GLU A 72 -33.51 1.27 16.92
N GLY A 73 -32.83 2.40 17.12
CA GLY A 73 -32.43 2.88 18.44
C GLY A 73 -33.59 3.45 19.25
N GLN A 74 -33.39 3.55 20.56
CA GLN A 74 -34.32 4.32 21.39
C GLN A 74 -34.18 5.82 21.09
N PRO A 75 -35.29 6.60 21.16
CA PRO A 75 -35.20 8.04 20.97
C PRO A 75 -34.33 8.70 22.05
N GLU A 76 -33.44 9.58 21.62
CA GLU A 76 -32.57 10.39 22.46
C GLU A 76 -33.01 11.86 22.45
N THR A 77 -32.60 12.61 23.48
CA THR A 77 -32.93 14.04 23.59
C THR A 77 -31.77 14.92 23.13
N LEU A 78 -32.02 15.82 22.19
CA LEU A 78 -31.07 16.88 21.84
C LEU A 78 -31.15 18.00 22.88
N THR A 79 -30.10 18.17 23.68
CA THR A 79 -29.97 19.25 24.67
C THR A 79 -29.05 20.31 24.13
N ASN A 80 -29.49 21.57 24.04
CA ASN A 80 -28.72 22.64 23.42
C ASN A 80 -28.15 22.24 22.04
N LYS A 81 -28.97 21.59 21.20
CA LYS A 81 -28.63 21.14 19.83
C LYS A 81 -27.68 19.95 19.73
N THR A 82 -27.28 19.32 20.85
CA THR A 82 -26.35 18.19 20.85
C THR A 82 -26.89 16.98 21.61
N ALA A 83 -26.44 15.79 21.21
CA ALA A 83 -26.72 14.52 21.87
C ALA A 83 -25.53 13.57 21.72
N THR A 84 -25.42 12.63 22.64
CA THR A 84 -24.43 11.55 22.56
C THR A 84 -25.15 10.22 22.43
N VAL A 85 -24.80 9.44 21.42
CA VAL A 85 -25.37 8.11 21.17
C VAL A 85 -24.25 7.08 21.21
N GLU A 86 -24.37 6.07 22.07
CA GLU A 86 -23.38 5.00 22.18
C GLU A 86 -23.93 3.69 21.62
N ILE A 87 -23.25 3.15 20.60
CA ILE A 87 -23.69 1.94 19.91
C ILE A 87 -22.59 0.87 19.93
N PRO A 88 -22.83 -0.33 20.48
CA PRO A 88 -21.89 -1.44 20.40
C PRO A 88 -21.96 -2.12 19.03
N PHE A 89 -20.83 -2.15 18.32
CA PHE A 89 -20.68 -2.81 17.02
C PHE A 89 -19.74 -4.01 17.12
N VAL A 90 -19.96 -5.02 16.28
CA VAL A 90 -19.06 -6.17 16.15
C VAL A 90 -17.81 -5.75 15.37
N ASN A 91 -16.61 -6.08 15.90
CA ASN A 91 -15.32 -5.80 15.27
C ASN A 91 -15.19 -6.56 13.93
N GLY A 92 -14.46 -5.96 12.98
CA GLY A 92 -14.24 -6.50 11.63
C GLY A 92 -15.44 -6.34 10.68
N MET A 93 -16.49 -5.61 11.09
CA MET A 93 -17.69 -5.37 10.28
C MET A 93 -17.83 -3.88 9.94
N THR A 94 -18.58 -3.59 8.88
CA THR A 94 -18.94 -2.23 8.43
C THR A 94 -20.44 -1.99 8.48
N TYR A 95 -20.84 -0.77 8.83
CA TYR A 95 -22.23 -0.41 9.11
C TYR A 95 -22.58 0.94 8.49
N ASP A 96 -23.85 1.14 8.15
CA ASP A 96 -24.40 2.46 7.87
C ASP A 96 -25.33 2.87 9.02
N VAL A 97 -25.38 4.17 9.34
CA VAL A 97 -26.24 4.70 10.42
C VAL A 97 -27.02 5.90 9.91
N LEU A 98 -28.36 5.84 10.02
CA LEU A 98 -29.26 6.94 9.67
C LEU A 98 -29.74 7.63 10.94
N PHE A 99 -29.46 8.92 11.08
CA PHE A 99 -29.97 9.78 12.15
C PHE A 99 -31.10 10.67 11.64
N TRP A 100 -32.12 10.87 12.47
CA TRP A 100 -33.24 11.79 12.23
C TRP A 100 -33.59 12.55 13.50
N ALA A 101 -33.56 13.88 13.45
CA ALA A 101 -33.90 14.76 14.55
C ALA A 101 -35.07 15.68 14.17
N ALA A 102 -36.13 15.71 14.98
CA ALA A 102 -37.28 16.58 14.75
C ALA A 102 -38.00 16.94 16.05
N ALA A 103 -38.98 17.83 15.97
CA ALA A 103 -39.88 18.09 17.09
C ALA A 103 -40.72 16.85 17.44
N PRO A 104 -41.13 16.65 18.72
CA PRO A 104 -41.98 15.54 19.14
C PRO A 104 -43.29 15.44 18.35
N GLU A 105 -43.86 16.60 17.98
CA GLU A 105 -45.09 16.72 17.18
C GLU A 105 -44.81 17.15 15.73
N SER A 106 -43.64 16.77 15.19
CA SER A 106 -43.29 17.08 13.79
C SER A 106 -44.26 16.40 12.80
N PRO A 107 -44.48 16.99 11.61
CA PRO A 107 -45.41 16.47 10.61
C PRO A 107 -44.77 15.37 9.75
N TYR A 108 -43.74 14.68 10.25
CA TYR A 108 -42.89 13.80 9.48
C TYR A 108 -42.97 12.36 9.97
N THR A 109 -43.10 11.45 9.01
CA THR A 109 -43.00 10.01 9.25
C THR A 109 -41.76 9.47 8.53
N VAL A 110 -40.83 8.90 9.29
CA VAL A 110 -39.64 8.22 8.74
C VAL A 110 -40.00 6.77 8.47
N ASP A 111 -39.76 6.33 7.23
CA ASP A 111 -39.73 4.93 6.84
C ASP A 111 -38.28 4.45 6.89
N TRP A 112 -37.93 3.73 7.96
CA TRP A 112 -36.58 3.24 8.18
C TRP A 112 -36.18 2.13 7.20
N ASP A 113 -37.13 1.40 6.63
CA ASP A 113 -36.83 0.32 5.68
C ASP A 113 -36.58 0.90 4.29
N ALA A 114 -37.41 1.85 3.86
CA ALA A 114 -37.23 2.57 2.60
C ALA A 114 -36.16 3.68 2.66
N LYS A 115 -35.70 4.05 3.87
CA LYS A 115 -34.78 5.18 4.14
C LYS A 115 -35.33 6.49 3.57
N THR A 116 -36.62 6.72 3.76
CA THR A 116 -37.33 7.91 3.28
C THR A 116 -38.06 8.62 4.40
N VAL A 117 -38.36 9.90 4.23
CA VAL A 117 -39.26 10.66 5.11
C VAL A 117 -40.33 11.35 4.28
N GLY A 118 -41.58 11.36 4.76
CA GLY A 118 -42.70 12.03 4.11
C GLY A 118 -43.57 12.80 5.11
N TYR A 119 -44.46 13.64 4.59
CA TYR A 119 -45.44 14.35 5.39
C TYR A 119 -46.54 13.43 5.92
N THR A 120 -46.97 13.61 7.17
CA THR A 120 -48.01 12.78 7.80
C THR A 120 -49.44 13.13 7.35
N ASN A 121 -49.69 14.33 6.81
CA ASN A 121 -51.02 14.83 6.40
C ASN A 121 -50.99 15.49 5.00
N ALA A 122 -52.13 15.43 4.28
CA ALA A 122 -52.27 16.02 2.93
C ALA A 122 -52.40 17.56 2.91
N ALA A 123 -52.74 18.20 4.04
CA ALA A 123 -52.76 19.65 4.19
C ALA A 123 -51.92 20.02 5.42
N LEU A 124 -50.73 20.57 5.17
CA LEU A 124 -49.80 21.02 6.19
C LEU A 124 -50.32 22.33 6.81
N VAL A 125 -49.92 22.64 8.03
CA VAL A 125 -50.17 23.96 8.64
C VAL A 125 -48.93 24.81 8.37
N GLY A 126 -49.10 25.95 7.68
CA GLY A 126 -47.98 26.87 7.45
C GLY A 126 -47.45 27.49 8.75
N ASN A 127 -46.31 28.17 8.70
CA ASN A 127 -45.82 29.01 9.81
C ASN A 127 -45.51 28.24 11.12
N SER A 128 -45.06 26.99 11.03
CA SER A 128 -44.80 26.14 12.19
C SER A 128 -43.34 25.72 12.32
N GLU A 129 -42.69 26.08 13.43
CA GLU A 129 -41.32 25.65 13.77
C GLU A 129 -41.21 24.15 14.08
N LYS A 130 -42.33 23.44 14.24
CA LYS A 130 -42.33 21.98 14.41
C LYS A 130 -41.81 21.24 13.17
N TYR A 131 -41.65 21.96 12.05
CA TYR A 131 -41.27 21.43 10.75
C TYR A 131 -39.76 21.56 10.53
N ASP A 132 -39.04 22.24 11.43
CA ASP A 132 -37.58 22.22 11.41
C ASP A 132 -37.08 20.86 11.90
N ALA A 133 -36.41 20.12 11.01
CA ALA A 133 -35.90 18.78 11.23
C ALA A 133 -34.55 18.59 10.53
N PHE A 134 -33.78 17.62 10.99
CA PHE A 134 -32.41 17.36 10.54
C PHE A 134 -32.18 15.85 10.38
N TYR A 135 -31.26 15.49 9.50
CA TYR A 135 -30.90 14.09 9.26
C TYR A 135 -29.43 13.96 8.89
N TYR A 136 -28.88 12.76 9.03
CA TYR A 136 -27.60 12.39 8.44
C TYR A 136 -27.56 10.90 8.15
N PHE A 137 -27.15 10.52 6.95
CA PHE A 137 -26.90 9.12 6.60
C PHE A 137 -25.41 8.88 6.53
N LEU A 138 -24.86 8.34 7.62
CA LEU A 138 -23.45 8.02 7.75
C LEU A 138 -23.17 6.70 7.04
N THR A 139 -22.31 6.73 6.02
CA THR A 139 -21.97 5.54 5.24
C THR A 139 -20.69 4.87 5.71
N GLY A 140 -20.48 3.60 5.35
CA GLY A 140 -19.25 2.85 5.65
C GLY A 140 -17.93 3.50 5.18
N ASP A 141 -17.96 4.44 4.23
CA ASP A 141 -16.75 5.20 3.84
C ASP A 141 -16.38 6.24 4.91
N GLU A 142 -17.37 6.75 5.64
CA GLU A 142 -17.21 7.70 6.74
C GLU A 142 -17.12 7.01 8.11
N LEU A 143 -17.62 5.78 8.20
CA LEU A 143 -17.49 4.86 9.33
C LEU A 143 -16.79 3.56 8.85
N PRO A 144 -15.44 3.58 8.73
CA PRO A 144 -14.68 2.43 8.25
C PRO A 144 -14.82 1.23 9.20
N GLU A 145 -14.25 0.10 8.80
CA GLU A 145 -14.28 -1.15 9.58
C GLU A 145 -13.97 -0.93 11.06
N ILE A 146 -14.88 -1.41 11.92
CA ILE A 146 -14.73 -1.26 13.37
C ILE A 146 -13.64 -2.20 13.87
N THR A 147 -12.51 -1.65 14.32
CA THR A 147 -11.37 -2.43 14.85
C THR A 147 -11.10 -2.13 16.33
N GLY A 148 -11.83 -1.19 16.92
CA GLY A 148 -11.71 -0.75 18.31
C GLY A 148 -12.70 0.37 18.64
N PRO A 149 -12.75 0.85 19.89
CA PRO A 149 -13.58 1.98 20.28
C PRO A 149 -13.21 3.24 19.51
N VAL A 150 -14.22 3.97 19.02
CA VAL A 150 -14.01 5.21 18.26
C VAL A 150 -15.11 6.22 18.55
N THR A 151 -14.73 7.50 18.61
CA THR A 151 -15.67 8.62 18.71
C THR A 151 -15.86 9.24 17.33
N LYS A 152 -17.11 9.40 16.89
CA LYS A 152 -17.47 10.01 15.62
C LYS A 152 -18.34 11.24 15.85
N THR A 153 -17.90 12.40 15.37
CA THR A 153 -18.75 13.60 15.32
C THR A 153 -19.64 13.54 14.09
N VAL A 154 -20.94 13.78 14.28
CA VAL A 154 -21.95 13.80 13.22
C VAL A 154 -22.70 15.11 13.30
N GLU A 155 -22.54 15.95 12.28
CA GLU A 155 -23.35 17.15 12.12
C GLU A 155 -24.54 16.86 11.20
N LEU A 156 -25.75 16.97 11.74
CA LEU A 156 -26.99 16.73 11.01
C LEU A 156 -27.27 17.85 10.00
N LYS A 157 -27.96 17.54 8.90
CA LYS A 157 -28.30 18.47 7.82
C LYS A 157 -29.81 18.56 7.63
N ARG A 158 -30.32 19.68 7.15
CA ARG A 158 -31.76 19.78 6.85
C ARG A 158 -32.08 19.02 5.56
N PRO A 159 -33.27 18.38 5.46
CA PRO A 159 -33.77 17.81 4.20
C PRO A 159 -34.54 18.83 3.33
N PHE A 160 -34.56 20.11 3.70
CA PHE A 160 -35.43 21.11 3.09
C PHE A 160 -34.76 22.46 2.79
N ALA A 161 -35.44 23.25 1.95
CA ALA A 161 -35.31 24.70 1.82
C ALA A 161 -36.31 25.39 2.75
N GLN A 162 -36.01 26.62 3.18
CA GLN A 162 -37.00 27.49 3.83
C GLN A 162 -37.55 28.49 2.82
N LEU A 163 -38.86 28.56 2.65
CA LEU A 163 -39.54 29.54 1.81
C LEU A 163 -40.17 30.62 2.70
N ASN A 164 -39.75 31.86 2.50
CA ASN A 164 -40.26 33.04 3.19
C ASN A 164 -41.04 33.93 2.23
N ILE A 165 -42.20 34.43 2.66
CA ILE A 165 -42.97 35.42 1.91
C ILE A 165 -43.09 36.68 2.76
N LYS A 166 -42.67 37.82 2.21
CA LYS A 166 -42.59 39.12 2.89
C LYS A 166 -43.26 40.21 2.05
N THR A 167 -43.97 41.10 2.72
CA THR A 167 -44.61 42.28 2.12
C THR A 167 -43.94 43.56 2.59
N ASN A 168 -43.79 44.56 1.74
CA ASN A 168 -43.38 45.92 2.13
C ASN A 168 -44.53 46.94 2.16
N ASP A 169 -45.76 46.53 1.84
CA ASP A 169 -46.94 47.38 1.65
C ASP A 169 -48.07 47.09 2.65
N ALA A 170 -47.74 46.45 3.78
CA ALA A 170 -48.70 46.10 4.82
C ALA A 170 -49.41 47.31 5.44
N LYS A 171 -48.74 48.48 5.52
CA LYS A 171 -49.33 49.70 6.08
C LYS A 171 -50.35 50.31 5.13
N GLU A 172 -50.01 50.36 3.84
CA GLU A 172 -50.81 50.86 2.74
C GLU A 172 -52.05 49.97 2.53
N ALA A 173 -51.87 48.65 2.64
CA ALA A 173 -52.96 47.68 2.61
C ALA A 173 -53.96 47.92 3.74
N LYS A 174 -53.45 48.14 4.97
CA LYS A 174 -54.28 48.46 6.13
C LYS A 174 -55.05 49.77 5.97
N GLN A 175 -54.43 50.80 5.39
CA GLN A 175 -55.11 52.07 5.06
C GLN A 175 -56.22 51.89 4.01
N SER A 176 -56.06 50.92 3.11
CA SER A 176 -57.04 50.55 2.08
C SER A 176 -58.09 49.55 2.56
N GLY A 177 -58.10 49.22 3.87
CA GLY A 177 -59.08 48.33 4.49
C GLY A 177 -58.73 46.84 4.47
N VAL A 178 -57.51 46.46 4.06
CA VAL A 178 -57.03 45.07 4.02
C VAL A 178 -55.99 44.85 5.11
N GLU A 179 -56.35 44.12 6.16
CA GLU A 179 -55.41 43.69 7.21
C GLU A 179 -55.35 42.16 7.25
N VAL A 180 -54.21 41.59 6.84
CA VAL A 180 -54.00 40.13 6.77
C VAL A 180 -54.07 39.51 8.17
N ASN A 181 -54.75 38.37 8.30
CA ASN A 181 -54.85 37.57 9.53
C ASN A 181 -54.18 36.19 9.35
N ASN A 182 -54.71 35.36 8.44
CA ASN A 182 -54.10 34.06 8.10
C ASN A 182 -53.61 34.02 6.66
N VAL A 183 -52.58 33.22 6.41
CA VAL A 183 -51.96 33.03 5.08
C VAL A 183 -51.94 31.55 4.70
N LYS A 184 -52.01 31.27 3.40
CA LYS A 184 -51.93 29.94 2.79
C LYS A 184 -50.90 29.98 1.67
N VAL A 185 -50.10 28.92 1.56
CA VAL A 185 -49.10 28.74 0.51
C VAL A 185 -49.29 27.40 -0.17
N VAL A 186 -49.35 27.38 -1.51
CA VAL A 186 -49.35 26.15 -2.31
C VAL A 186 -48.09 26.15 -3.15
N VAL A 187 -47.28 25.10 -3.03
CA VAL A 187 -46.08 24.90 -3.86
C VAL A 187 -46.41 23.88 -4.93
N LYS A 188 -46.48 24.31 -6.17
CA LYS A 188 -46.71 23.47 -7.34
C LYS A 188 -45.47 22.68 -7.68
N ASN A 189 -45.67 21.41 -8.03
CA ASN A 189 -44.57 20.52 -8.44
C ASN A 189 -43.44 20.40 -7.38
N GLY A 190 -43.80 20.56 -6.10
CA GLY A 190 -42.88 20.39 -4.97
C GLY A 190 -42.67 18.91 -4.62
N TYR A 191 -41.77 18.62 -3.68
CA TYR A 191 -41.56 17.25 -3.20
C TYR A 191 -42.40 16.97 -1.94
N SER A 192 -43.11 15.84 -1.96
CA SER A 192 -43.95 15.37 -0.85
C SER A 192 -43.22 14.38 0.08
N SER A 193 -42.07 13.87 -0.36
CA SER A 193 -41.17 13.03 0.43
C SER A 193 -39.70 13.36 0.14
N PHE A 194 -38.78 12.73 0.87
CA PHE A 194 -37.34 12.91 0.73
C PHE A 194 -36.62 11.57 0.95
N ASP A 195 -35.66 11.28 0.08
CA ASP A 195 -34.78 10.13 0.17
C ASP A 195 -33.58 10.46 1.06
N LEU A 196 -33.54 9.85 2.24
CA LEU A 196 -32.54 10.13 3.26
C LEU A 196 -31.18 9.53 2.90
N ALA A 197 -31.15 8.46 2.09
CA ALA A 197 -29.90 7.84 1.65
C ALA A 197 -29.27 8.59 0.47
N ALA A 198 -30.07 8.96 -0.53
CA ALA A 198 -29.62 9.72 -1.69
C ALA A 198 -29.47 11.23 -1.41
N GLY A 199 -30.12 11.74 -0.36
CA GLY A 199 -30.13 13.16 -0.03
C GLY A 199 -30.88 14.03 -1.04
N ALA A 200 -31.97 13.50 -1.59
CA ALA A 200 -32.73 14.11 -2.68
C ALA A 200 -34.24 14.14 -2.39
N GLY A 201 -34.94 15.16 -2.90
CA GLY A 201 -36.40 15.22 -2.86
C GLY A 201 -37.02 14.07 -3.66
N LYS A 202 -38.14 13.53 -3.18
CA LYS A 202 -38.85 12.38 -3.74
C LYS A 202 -40.36 12.68 -3.82
N ASP A 203 -41.04 12.04 -4.76
CA ASP A 203 -42.48 12.18 -5.04
C ASP A 203 -42.95 13.62 -5.31
N LYS A 204 -42.97 14.02 -6.59
CA LYS A 204 -43.41 15.35 -7.01
C LYS A 204 -44.95 15.48 -7.00
N ASN A 205 -45.46 16.39 -6.17
CA ASN A 205 -46.88 16.70 -6.01
C ASN A 205 -47.06 18.16 -5.57
N ASP A 206 -48.28 18.69 -5.67
CA ASP A 206 -48.61 19.97 -5.05
C ASP A 206 -48.56 19.84 -3.52
N VAL A 207 -47.75 20.68 -2.87
CA VAL A 207 -47.62 20.72 -1.41
C VAL A 207 -48.38 21.93 -0.87
N THR A 208 -49.44 21.69 -0.10
CA THR A 208 -50.28 22.76 0.45
C THR A 208 -49.99 22.99 1.94
N PHE A 209 -49.53 24.20 2.25
CA PHE A 209 -49.52 24.77 3.59
C PHE A 209 -50.80 25.59 3.76
N GLY A 210 -51.79 24.99 4.43
CA GLY A 210 -53.10 25.57 4.72
C GLY A 210 -53.05 26.84 5.56
N PHE A 211 -54.22 27.48 5.71
CA PHE A 211 -54.34 28.74 6.43
C PHE A 211 -53.80 28.65 7.86
N ALA A 212 -52.80 29.46 8.15
CA ALA A 212 -52.22 29.66 9.47
C ALA A 212 -52.05 31.16 9.76
N ALA A 213 -52.05 31.56 11.02
CA ALA A 213 -51.81 32.95 11.39
C ALA A 213 -50.53 33.47 10.73
N LYS A 214 -50.58 34.69 10.18
CA LYS A 214 -49.37 35.35 9.65
C LYS A 214 -48.33 35.46 10.77
N GLN A 215 -47.05 35.45 10.41
CA GLN A 215 -45.99 35.66 11.41
C GLN A 215 -45.98 37.13 11.87
N GLU A 216 -46.03 37.39 13.17
CA GLU A 216 -45.83 38.72 13.74
C GLU A 216 -44.37 38.88 14.18
N ASN A 217 -43.51 39.37 13.28
CA ASN A 217 -42.16 39.80 13.65
C ASN A 217 -42.07 41.32 13.71
N ALA A 218 -41.25 41.82 14.65
CA ALA A 218 -40.98 43.25 14.81
C ALA A 218 -40.51 43.85 13.47
N ASN A 219 -41.24 44.84 12.96
CA ASN A 219 -40.93 45.56 11.73
C ASN A 219 -39.47 46.05 11.73
N THR A 220 -38.59 45.36 11.04
CA THR A 220 -37.34 45.95 10.54
C THR A 220 -37.65 46.59 9.19
N GLU A 221 -37.52 47.91 9.10
CA GLU A 221 -37.51 48.66 7.83
C GLU A 221 -38.78 48.57 6.97
N GLY A 222 -39.96 48.42 7.57
CA GLY A 222 -41.22 48.47 6.82
C GLY A 222 -41.55 47.21 6.00
N VAL A 223 -40.78 46.13 6.16
CA VAL A 223 -41.07 44.82 5.56
C VAL A 223 -41.64 43.86 6.62
N GLN A 224 -42.85 43.34 6.39
CA GLN A 224 -43.54 42.38 7.26
C GLN A 224 -43.42 40.95 6.72
N LEU A 225 -43.03 40.00 7.58
CA LEU A 225 -43.01 38.57 7.26
C LEU A 225 -44.43 38.00 7.32
N LEU A 226 -44.89 37.36 6.24
CA LEU A 226 -46.23 36.77 6.15
C LEU A 226 -46.19 35.26 6.34
N ALA A 227 -45.28 34.57 5.64
CA ALA A 227 -45.17 33.12 5.68
C ALA A 227 -43.72 32.62 5.81
N VAL A 228 -43.54 31.50 6.52
CA VAL A 228 -42.31 30.68 6.63
C VAL A 228 -42.72 29.21 6.51
N ASN A 229 -42.25 28.54 5.46
CA ASN A 229 -42.56 27.12 5.20
C ASN A 229 -41.29 26.34 4.86
N TYR A 230 -41.26 25.06 5.22
CA TYR A 230 -40.12 24.16 4.96
C TYR A 230 -40.46 23.18 3.85
N LEU A 231 -39.67 23.16 2.78
CA LEU A 231 -39.93 22.41 1.55
C LEU A 231 -38.87 21.34 1.32
N PHE A 232 -39.24 20.06 1.24
CA PHE A 232 -38.31 19.03 0.80
C PHE A 232 -37.69 19.39 -0.56
N THR A 233 -36.37 19.27 -0.66
CA THR A 233 -35.62 19.50 -1.90
C THR A 233 -34.22 18.91 -1.77
N GLY A 234 -33.54 18.66 -2.89
CA GLY A 234 -32.19 18.09 -2.94
C GLY A 234 -31.06 19.10 -2.76
N GLY A 235 -29.82 18.60 -2.85
CA GLY A 235 -28.62 19.45 -2.89
C GLY A 235 -28.53 20.33 -4.14
N GLU A 236 -29.12 19.88 -5.25
CA GLU A 236 -29.27 20.65 -6.48
C GLU A 236 -30.45 21.63 -6.39
N LYS A 237 -30.30 22.79 -7.04
CA LYS A 237 -31.34 23.81 -7.13
C LYS A 237 -32.52 23.29 -7.96
N SER A 238 -33.73 23.40 -7.43
CA SER A 238 -34.98 23.09 -8.14
C SER A 238 -35.81 24.36 -8.29
N LEU A 239 -36.59 24.45 -9.37
CA LEU A 239 -37.57 25.51 -9.58
C LEU A 239 -38.98 24.99 -9.26
N VAL A 240 -39.75 25.76 -8.51
CA VAL A 240 -41.15 25.48 -8.18
C VAL A 240 -42.00 26.71 -8.42
N ASP A 241 -43.30 26.55 -8.68
CA ASP A 241 -44.23 27.68 -8.70
C ASP A 241 -44.93 27.77 -7.35
N VAL A 242 -45.14 28.99 -6.86
CA VAL A 242 -45.70 29.23 -5.52
C VAL A 242 -46.96 30.09 -5.66
N GLU A 243 -48.09 29.58 -5.16
CA GLU A 243 -49.32 30.35 -4.99
C GLU A 243 -49.42 30.82 -3.54
N PHE A 244 -49.70 32.11 -3.36
CA PHE A 244 -49.95 32.71 -2.05
C PHE A 244 -51.36 33.28 -1.97
N THR A 245 -52.04 33.02 -0.85
CA THR A 245 -53.38 33.52 -0.56
C THR A 245 -53.49 33.92 0.91
N TYR A 246 -54.40 34.82 1.25
CA TYR A 246 -54.63 35.25 2.63
C TYR A 246 -56.11 35.40 2.98
N THR A 247 -56.40 35.47 4.28
CA THR A 247 -57.66 35.95 4.86
C THR A 247 -57.40 37.21 5.65
N ASP A 248 -58.32 38.17 5.62
CA ASP A 248 -58.23 39.37 6.44
C ASP A 248 -58.72 39.14 7.89
N VAL A 249 -58.56 40.15 8.75
CA VAL A 249 -59.04 40.14 10.15
C VAL A 249 -60.56 39.99 10.30
N ASN A 250 -61.33 40.24 9.23
CA ASN A 250 -62.78 40.06 9.21
C ASN A 250 -63.19 38.67 8.68
N GLY A 251 -62.23 37.80 8.34
CA GLY A 251 -62.45 36.46 7.82
C GLY A 251 -62.78 36.41 6.32
N LYS A 252 -62.61 37.51 5.58
CA LYS A 252 -62.75 37.52 4.12
C LYS A 252 -61.52 36.89 3.48
N VAL A 253 -61.73 35.89 2.63
CA VAL A 253 -60.67 35.29 1.79
C VAL A 253 -60.42 36.21 0.58
N ALA A 254 -59.15 36.42 0.22
CA ALA A 254 -58.78 37.11 -1.01
C ALA A 254 -59.49 36.47 -2.23
N ALA A 255 -59.99 37.30 -3.16
CA ALA A 255 -60.69 36.81 -4.35
C ALA A 255 -59.74 36.00 -5.26
N ALA A 256 -60.29 35.17 -6.16
CA ALA A 256 -59.47 34.34 -7.05
C ALA A 256 -58.49 35.14 -7.95
N GLY A 257 -58.81 36.39 -8.28
CA GLY A 257 -57.92 37.30 -9.01
C GLY A 257 -56.90 38.07 -8.14
N GLU A 258 -56.91 37.84 -6.83
CA GLU A 258 -56.00 38.42 -5.83
C GLU A 258 -55.02 37.36 -5.28
N VAL A 259 -55.06 36.13 -5.82
CA VAL A 259 -54.06 35.09 -5.58
C VAL A 259 -52.77 35.50 -6.27
N MET A 260 -51.65 35.50 -5.54
CA MET A 260 -50.35 35.79 -6.11
C MET A 260 -49.67 34.52 -6.55
N GLU A 261 -49.18 34.51 -7.78
CA GLU A 261 -48.40 33.42 -8.34
C GLU A 261 -46.96 33.89 -8.56
N PHE A 262 -46.02 33.13 -8.02
CA PHE A 262 -44.59 33.32 -8.21
C PHE A 262 -44.07 32.16 -9.03
N ALA A 263 -43.72 32.42 -10.29
CA ALA A 263 -43.19 31.40 -11.18
C ALA A 263 -41.67 31.21 -10.99
N SER A 264 -41.19 29.99 -11.22
CA SER A 264 -39.74 29.68 -11.23
C SER A 264 -39.01 30.06 -9.93
N VAL A 265 -39.64 29.84 -8.78
CA VAL A 265 -39.03 30.10 -7.47
C VAL A 265 -37.93 29.07 -7.20
N PRO A 266 -36.66 29.49 -7.07
CA PRO A 266 -35.58 28.58 -6.75
C PRO A 266 -35.66 28.09 -5.30
N VAL A 267 -35.53 26.78 -5.10
CA VAL A 267 -35.49 26.13 -3.79
C VAL A 267 -34.36 25.11 -3.76
N GLN A 268 -33.55 25.15 -2.71
CA GLN A 268 -32.39 24.27 -2.54
C GLN A 268 -32.19 23.94 -1.06
N ARG A 269 -31.74 22.71 -0.79
CA ARG A 269 -31.58 22.21 0.57
C ARG A 269 -30.56 23.03 1.36
N ASN A 270 -30.91 23.40 2.59
CA ASN A 270 -30.15 24.32 3.46
C ASN A 270 -30.13 25.80 3.00
N TYR A 271 -30.93 26.18 2.00
CA TYR A 271 -31.06 27.58 1.57
C TYR A 271 -32.40 28.17 2.03
N ARG A 272 -32.41 29.49 2.17
CA ARG A 272 -33.63 30.27 2.38
C ARG A 272 -34.00 31.04 1.13
N THR A 273 -35.19 30.83 0.61
CA THR A 273 -35.75 31.60 -0.49
C THR A 273 -36.71 32.66 0.06
N ASN A 274 -36.39 33.93 -0.11
CA ASN A 274 -37.22 35.06 0.30
C ASN A 274 -37.91 35.64 -0.93
N ILE A 275 -39.24 35.62 -0.94
CA ILE A 275 -40.07 36.37 -1.86
C ILE A 275 -40.45 37.67 -1.15
N VAL A 276 -40.02 38.82 -1.68
CA VAL A 276 -40.21 40.14 -1.04
C VAL A 276 -40.80 41.13 -2.04
N GLY A 277 -41.92 41.77 -1.73
CA GLY A 277 -42.52 42.75 -2.64
C GLY A 277 -43.74 43.48 -2.09
N SER A 278 -44.41 44.25 -2.95
CA SER A 278 -45.68 44.93 -2.63
C SER A 278 -46.85 43.99 -2.92
N LEU A 279 -47.07 43.06 -1.99
CA LEU A 279 -47.90 41.87 -2.16
C LEU A 279 -49.39 42.09 -1.86
N LEU A 280 -49.79 43.21 -1.25
CA LEU A 280 -51.15 43.37 -0.68
C LEU A 280 -51.99 44.48 -1.32
N THR A 281 -51.38 45.44 -2.03
CA THR A 281 -52.05 46.66 -2.55
C THR A 281 -52.14 46.76 -4.08
N SER A 282 -51.83 45.68 -4.80
CA SER A 282 -51.87 45.56 -6.27
C SER A 282 -50.84 46.40 -7.05
N GLU A 283 -49.56 46.02 -6.98
CA GLU A 283 -48.58 46.14 -8.05
C GLU A 283 -47.65 44.92 -7.99
N GLY A 284 -47.60 44.09 -9.04
CA GLY A 284 -46.85 42.81 -9.09
C GLY A 284 -45.31 42.93 -9.09
N LYS A 285 -44.74 43.80 -8.26
CA LYS A 285 -43.30 44.01 -8.11
C LYS A 285 -42.80 43.22 -6.90
N PHE A 286 -42.01 42.17 -7.17
CA PHE A 286 -41.37 41.36 -6.15
C PHE A 286 -39.95 40.97 -6.57
N ASN A 287 -39.11 40.68 -5.58
CA ASN A 287 -37.78 40.10 -5.74
C ASN A 287 -37.75 38.72 -5.09
N ILE A 288 -37.02 37.77 -5.69
CA ILE A 288 -36.78 36.45 -5.12
C ILE A 288 -35.29 36.31 -4.82
N GLU A 289 -34.96 36.09 -3.56
CA GLU A 289 -33.59 36.03 -3.08
C GLU A 289 -33.33 34.71 -2.37
N THR A 290 -32.37 33.92 -2.85
CA THR A 290 -32.00 32.63 -2.25
C THR A 290 -30.68 32.76 -1.51
N LYS A 291 -30.68 32.61 -0.19
CA LYS A 291 -29.50 32.77 0.68
C LYS A 291 -28.95 31.41 1.12
N PRO A 292 -27.62 31.18 1.07
CA PRO A 292 -26.99 30.04 1.72
C PRO A 292 -27.20 30.10 3.23
N GLY A 293 -27.54 28.97 3.82
CA GLY A 293 -27.51 28.79 5.26
C GLY A 293 -28.70 29.39 6.03
N PHE A 294 -28.95 28.78 7.18
CA PHE A 294 -29.79 29.34 8.21
C PHE A 294 -28.99 30.28 9.17
N GLU A 295 -27.73 30.54 8.84
CA GLU A 295 -26.74 31.29 9.61
C GLU A 295 -26.69 32.77 9.19
N GLY A 296 -26.16 33.65 10.04
CA GLY A 296 -25.47 34.92 9.74
C GLY A 296 -26.12 35.99 8.83
N THR A 297 -25.91 37.25 9.16
CA THR A 297 -26.18 38.40 8.27
C THR A 297 -25.04 38.56 7.27
N HIS A 298 -25.12 37.89 6.12
CA HIS A 298 -24.58 38.38 4.85
C HIS A 298 -25.60 38.02 3.78
N ASP A 299 -26.16 39.03 3.14
CA ASP A 299 -27.00 38.84 1.97
C ASP A 299 -26.09 38.34 0.84
N HIS A 300 -26.33 37.11 0.40
CA HIS A 300 -25.67 36.49 -0.73
C HIS A 300 -26.75 36.24 -1.77
N SER A 301 -27.01 37.26 -2.56
CA SER A 301 -27.99 37.23 -3.61
C SER A 301 -27.48 36.38 -4.78
N VAL A 302 -28.32 35.45 -5.25
CA VAL A 302 -28.19 34.82 -6.57
C VAL A 302 -28.82 35.78 -7.56
N ALA A 303 -28.03 36.30 -8.50
CA ALA A 303 -28.55 37.16 -9.56
C ALA A 303 -28.56 36.43 -10.90
N VAL A 304 -29.65 36.54 -11.66
CA VAL A 304 -29.68 36.16 -13.07
C VAL A 304 -29.15 37.34 -13.86
N ALA A 305 -28.00 37.19 -14.53
CA ALA A 305 -27.38 38.28 -15.26
C ALA A 305 -27.78 38.27 -16.74
N THR A 306 -28.04 39.46 -17.27
CA THR A 306 -27.95 39.70 -18.71
C THR A 306 -26.50 40.05 -19.09
N PRO A 307 -26.12 39.98 -20.39
CA PRO A 307 -24.81 40.46 -20.84
C PRO A 307 -24.48 41.91 -20.45
N GLU A 308 -25.50 42.74 -20.24
CA GLU A 308 -25.36 44.16 -19.89
C GLU A 308 -25.14 44.36 -18.39
N ASP A 309 -25.77 43.53 -17.54
CA ASP A 309 -25.78 43.69 -16.09
C ASP A 309 -24.64 42.93 -15.37
N ILE A 310 -24.00 41.95 -16.03
CA ILE A 310 -23.03 41.03 -15.40
C ILE A 310 -21.94 41.73 -14.61
N ASN A 311 -21.32 42.78 -15.18
CA ASN A 311 -20.20 43.49 -14.52
C ASN A 311 -20.66 44.34 -13.33
N ALA A 312 -21.92 44.79 -13.32
CA ALA A 312 -22.50 45.47 -12.16
C ALA A 312 -22.79 44.46 -11.04
N LEU A 313 -23.31 43.27 -11.40
CA LEU A 313 -23.63 42.20 -10.46
C LEU A 313 -22.39 41.64 -9.77
N ILE A 314 -21.34 41.27 -10.50
CA ILE A 314 -20.12 40.72 -9.89
C ILE A 314 -19.38 41.74 -8.99
N LYS A 315 -19.54 43.05 -9.25
CA LYS A 315 -18.98 44.13 -8.43
C LYS A 315 -19.78 44.37 -7.15
N ASN A 316 -21.04 43.93 -7.11
CA ASN A 316 -21.84 44.02 -5.90
C ASN A 316 -21.25 43.07 -4.84
N PRO A 317 -20.81 43.57 -3.67
CA PRO A 317 -20.27 42.72 -2.61
C PRO A 317 -21.28 41.67 -2.12
N ASP A 318 -22.58 41.94 -2.24
CA ASP A 318 -23.67 41.06 -1.78
C ASP A 318 -24.07 39.98 -2.81
N VAL A 319 -23.45 39.95 -4.00
CA VAL A 319 -23.73 38.93 -5.03
C VAL A 319 -22.59 37.92 -5.04
N THR A 320 -22.75 36.73 -4.46
CA THR A 320 -21.71 35.68 -4.50
C THR A 320 -21.95 34.63 -5.58
N THR A 321 -23.13 34.60 -6.20
CA THR A 321 -23.44 33.67 -7.28
C THR A 321 -24.17 34.39 -8.41
N VAL A 322 -23.75 34.12 -9.64
CA VAL A 322 -24.39 34.61 -10.86
C VAL A 322 -24.77 33.46 -11.76
N GLU A 323 -26.02 33.44 -12.20
CA GLU A 323 -26.56 32.49 -13.17
C GLU A 323 -26.66 33.16 -14.54
N LEU A 324 -26.13 32.50 -15.57
CA LEU A 324 -26.08 32.98 -16.95
C LEU A 324 -26.95 32.12 -17.85
N GLY A 325 -27.84 32.75 -18.61
CA GLY A 325 -28.54 32.12 -19.73
C GLY A 325 -27.62 31.98 -20.96
N ALA A 326 -28.09 31.30 -22.01
CA ALA A 326 -27.37 31.23 -23.27
C ALA A 326 -27.05 32.63 -23.83
N GLY A 327 -25.82 32.84 -24.30
CA GLY A 327 -25.35 34.13 -24.81
C GLY A 327 -23.88 34.40 -24.55
N VAL A 328 -23.37 35.53 -25.05
CA VAL A 328 -21.98 35.97 -24.87
C VAL A 328 -21.89 37.01 -23.76
N TYR A 329 -21.09 36.73 -22.73
CA TYR A 329 -20.88 37.60 -21.58
C TYR A 329 -19.44 38.10 -21.54
N ASN A 330 -19.30 39.42 -21.51
CA ASN A 330 -18.02 40.08 -21.34
C ASN A 330 -17.79 40.37 -19.86
N ILE A 331 -16.89 39.63 -19.21
CA ILE A 331 -16.70 39.64 -17.75
C ILE A 331 -15.36 40.28 -17.37
N ASP A 332 -15.38 41.18 -16.38
CA ASP A 332 -14.19 41.78 -15.77
C ASP A 332 -13.95 41.22 -14.35
N LEU A 333 -13.12 40.18 -14.25
CA LEU A 333 -12.66 39.60 -12.98
C LEU A 333 -11.33 40.21 -12.49
N TYR A 334 -10.93 41.36 -13.03
CA TYR A 334 -9.71 42.05 -12.61
C TYR A 334 -10.01 43.28 -11.77
N ASN A 335 -10.98 44.10 -12.20
CA ASN A 335 -11.34 45.36 -11.53
C ASN A 335 -12.53 45.19 -10.57
N LEU A 336 -12.42 44.21 -9.68
CA LEU A 336 -13.35 44.02 -8.57
C LEU A 336 -12.81 44.62 -7.26
N ASN A 337 -13.71 44.92 -6.32
CA ASN A 337 -13.32 45.05 -4.91
C ASN A 337 -12.97 43.65 -4.36
N GLU A 338 -12.37 43.58 -3.17
CA GLU A 338 -12.15 42.29 -2.50
C GLU A 338 -13.48 41.53 -2.41
N LYS A 339 -13.48 40.30 -2.92
CA LYS A 339 -14.67 39.49 -3.12
C LYS A 339 -14.35 38.05 -2.73
N PRO A 340 -14.50 37.70 -1.43
CA PRO A 340 -14.09 36.42 -0.90
C PRO A 340 -14.60 35.22 -1.72
N THR A 341 -15.86 35.26 -2.16
CA THR A 341 -16.46 34.16 -2.93
C THR A 341 -17.20 34.69 -4.16
N LEU A 342 -16.99 34.03 -5.31
CA LEU A 342 -17.80 34.23 -6.51
C LEU A 342 -18.00 32.90 -7.26
N THR A 343 -19.25 32.57 -7.56
CA THR A 343 -19.64 31.47 -8.45
C THR A 343 -20.34 32.01 -9.69
N ILE A 344 -19.90 31.58 -10.87
CA ILE A 344 -20.51 31.89 -12.16
C ILE A 344 -20.98 30.58 -12.78
N ASN A 345 -22.28 30.42 -12.92
CA ASN A 345 -22.91 29.24 -13.49
C ASN A 345 -23.49 29.58 -14.85
N GLY A 346 -22.99 28.92 -15.89
CA GLY A 346 -23.56 28.95 -17.22
C GLY A 346 -24.65 27.91 -17.42
N THR A 347 -25.37 28.11 -18.51
CA THR A 347 -26.25 27.12 -19.14
C THR A 347 -25.73 26.75 -20.53
N GLU A 348 -26.31 25.75 -21.18
CA GLU A 348 -25.94 25.38 -22.55
C GLU A 348 -25.98 26.61 -23.49
N GLY A 349 -24.90 26.85 -24.23
CA GLY A 349 -24.74 28.03 -25.09
C GLY A 349 -24.24 29.30 -24.38
N THR A 350 -23.84 29.22 -23.11
CA THR A 350 -23.17 30.33 -22.41
C THR A 350 -21.72 30.42 -22.83
N GLN A 351 -21.31 31.60 -23.30
CA GLN A 351 -19.94 31.92 -23.72
C GLN A 351 -19.41 33.08 -22.88
N ILE A 352 -18.22 32.94 -22.30
CA ILE A 352 -17.56 34.00 -21.51
C ILE A 352 -16.34 34.52 -22.26
N LYS A 353 -16.19 35.84 -22.30
CA LYS A 353 -15.01 36.53 -22.79
C LYS A 353 -14.49 37.51 -21.73
N PHE A 354 -13.18 37.58 -21.57
CA PHE A 354 -12.53 38.56 -20.70
C PHE A 354 -12.06 39.78 -21.51
N GLU A 355 -12.53 40.98 -21.16
CA GLU A 355 -12.29 42.24 -21.90
C GLU A 355 -10.88 42.82 -21.68
N ASN A 356 -9.82 42.04 -21.93
CA ASN A 356 -8.39 42.46 -21.96
C ASN A 356 -7.58 42.25 -20.67
N GLN A 357 -8.17 41.74 -19.59
CA GLN A 357 -7.51 41.60 -18.29
C GLN A 357 -7.57 40.16 -17.77
N GLN A 358 -6.57 39.77 -16.98
CA GLN A 358 -6.52 38.46 -16.33
C GLN A 358 -7.52 38.36 -15.17
N VAL A 359 -7.70 37.20 -14.57
CA VAL A 359 -8.35 37.09 -13.26
C VAL A 359 -7.39 37.64 -12.20
N ARG A 360 -7.82 38.64 -11.43
CA ARG A 360 -7.04 39.12 -10.28
C ARG A 360 -7.34 38.21 -9.09
N ALA A 361 -6.70 37.05 -9.09
CA ALA A 361 -6.95 35.97 -8.13
C ALA A 361 -6.80 36.39 -6.65
N SER A 362 -6.08 37.48 -6.36
CA SER A 362 -5.95 38.06 -5.01
C SER A 362 -7.25 38.60 -4.41
N GLN A 363 -8.30 38.80 -5.22
CA GLN A 363 -9.60 39.25 -4.75
C GLN A 363 -10.44 38.14 -4.12
N PHE A 364 -10.10 36.87 -4.36
CA PHE A 364 -10.96 35.72 -4.02
C PHE A 364 -10.28 34.78 -3.02
N ASP A 365 -11.05 34.30 -2.05
CA ASP A 365 -10.79 33.04 -1.33
C ASP A 365 -11.27 31.86 -2.19
N GLU A 366 -12.40 32.01 -2.87
CA GLU A 366 -12.98 31.02 -3.78
C GLU A 366 -13.57 31.67 -5.05
N LEU A 367 -13.19 31.13 -6.21
CA LEU A 367 -13.82 31.44 -7.50
C LEU A 367 -14.26 30.15 -8.17
N VAL A 368 -15.50 30.10 -8.63
CA VAL A 368 -16.06 28.97 -9.37
C VAL A 368 -16.62 29.45 -10.71
N ILE A 369 -16.24 28.80 -11.81
CA ILE A 369 -16.81 29.01 -13.15
C ILE A 369 -17.28 27.66 -13.68
N ASN A 370 -18.57 27.54 -13.95
CA ASN A 370 -19.21 26.28 -14.33
C ASN A 370 -19.96 26.39 -15.66
N ASN A 371 -19.98 25.32 -16.45
CA ASN A 371 -20.87 25.15 -17.61
C ASN A 371 -20.78 26.28 -18.65
N CYS A 372 -19.57 26.75 -18.96
CA CYS A 372 -19.33 27.86 -19.89
C CYS A 372 -18.34 27.48 -20.99
N GLU A 373 -18.53 27.99 -22.20
CA GLU A 373 -17.47 28.07 -23.20
C GLU A 373 -16.60 29.31 -22.91
N ILE A 374 -15.29 29.13 -22.77
CA ILE A 374 -14.36 30.22 -22.50
C ILE A 374 -13.66 30.64 -23.80
N LEU A 375 -13.96 31.86 -24.24
CA LEU A 375 -13.43 32.43 -25.47
C LEU A 375 -12.04 33.03 -25.26
N LYS A 376 -11.20 32.97 -26.31
CA LYS A 376 -9.88 33.60 -26.32
C LYS A 376 -9.94 35.11 -26.02
N MET A 377 -9.00 35.57 -25.20
CA MET A 377 -8.80 36.99 -24.94
C MET A 377 -8.30 37.72 -26.19
N ALA A 378 -8.89 38.89 -26.51
CA ALA A 378 -8.58 39.62 -27.75
C ALA A 378 -7.18 40.25 -27.78
N THR A 379 -6.63 40.64 -26.63
CA THR A 379 -5.40 41.46 -26.51
C THR A 379 -4.24 40.75 -25.81
N LYS A 380 -4.45 39.56 -25.27
CA LYS A 380 -3.42 38.75 -24.61
C LYS A 380 -3.16 37.50 -25.43
N SER A 381 -1.89 37.19 -25.66
CA SER A 381 -1.44 36.05 -26.45
C SER A 381 -1.11 34.81 -25.62
N TRP A 382 -1.41 34.80 -24.32
CA TRP A 382 -0.88 33.83 -23.37
C TRP A 382 -1.93 32.99 -22.63
N GLY A 383 -3.23 33.17 -22.90
CA GLY A 383 -4.30 32.37 -22.28
C GLY A 383 -5.73 32.77 -22.67
N HIS A 384 -6.68 31.84 -22.63
CA HIS A 384 -8.13 32.15 -22.68
C HIS A 384 -8.64 32.54 -21.30
N LEU A 385 -8.20 31.81 -20.27
CA LEU A 385 -8.38 32.12 -18.87
C LEU A 385 -7.01 32.19 -18.21
N VAL A 386 -6.79 33.27 -17.46
CA VAL A 386 -5.47 33.58 -16.92
C VAL A 386 -5.57 33.91 -15.45
N PHE A 387 -4.84 33.17 -14.62
CA PHE A 387 -4.60 33.46 -13.21
C PHE A 387 -3.21 34.08 -13.10
N GLY A 388 -3.11 35.31 -12.61
CA GLY A 388 -1.89 36.09 -12.68
C GLY A 388 -1.59 36.90 -11.43
N SER A 389 -0.35 36.80 -10.95
CA SER A 389 0.31 37.72 -10.00
C SER A 389 -0.43 37.93 -8.67
N SER A 390 -1.11 36.91 -8.14
CA SER A 390 -1.69 36.94 -6.79
C SER A 390 -0.65 36.68 -5.71
N ASN A 391 -0.87 37.31 -4.57
CA ASN A 391 -0.19 37.03 -3.31
C ASN A 391 -1.09 36.26 -2.34
N LYS A 392 -2.20 35.68 -2.81
CA LYS A 392 -3.18 34.98 -1.98
C LYS A 392 -2.75 33.55 -1.72
N ALA A 393 -2.08 33.33 -0.60
CA ALA A 393 -1.94 31.99 -0.05
C ALA A 393 -3.34 31.48 0.32
N GLN A 394 -3.72 30.28 -0.16
CA GLN A 394 -4.99 29.55 0.13
C GLN A 394 -6.22 29.81 -0.76
N GLY A 395 -6.11 30.56 -1.88
CA GLY A 395 -7.24 30.67 -2.82
C GLY A 395 -7.64 29.34 -3.46
N VAL A 396 -8.93 29.11 -3.69
CA VAL A 396 -9.48 27.94 -4.38
C VAL A 396 -10.19 28.37 -5.67
N TYR A 397 -9.65 27.96 -6.81
CA TYR A 397 -10.15 28.36 -8.12
C TYR A 397 -10.65 27.14 -8.87
N THR A 398 -11.97 27.04 -9.06
CA THR A 398 -12.63 25.90 -9.69
C THR A 398 -13.21 26.28 -11.05
N ILE A 399 -12.81 25.54 -12.08
CA ILE A 399 -13.35 25.63 -13.43
C ILE A 399 -13.92 24.25 -13.72
N SER A 400 -15.24 24.16 -13.91
CA SER A 400 -15.88 22.87 -14.13
C SER A 400 -16.85 22.83 -15.30
N ASN A 401 -16.87 21.70 -16.03
CA ASN A 401 -17.73 21.50 -17.20
C ASN A 401 -17.60 22.64 -18.25
N CYS A 402 -16.41 23.23 -18.37
CA CYS A 402 -16.15 24.33 -19.30
C CYS A 402 -15.49 23.83 -20.58
N THR A 403 -15.74 24.53 -21.70
CA THR A 403 -15.15 24.21 -23.01
C THR A 403 -14.16 25.30 -23.44
N PHE A 404 -13.01 24.89 -23.94
CA PHE A 404 -11.98 25.75 -24.52
C PHE A 404 -11.70 25.27 -25.95
N ASN A 405 -11.89 26.16 -26.94
CA ASN A 405 -11.62 25.88 -28.34
C ASN A 405 -10.28 26.53 -28.76
N GLY A 406 -9.25 25.72 -29.01
CA GLY A 406 -7.87 26.10 -29.28
C GLY A 406 -7.69 26.92 -30.55
N VAL A 407 -6.93 28.01 -30.45
CA VAL A 407 -6.68 29.01 -31.50
C VAL A 407 -5.25 29.57 -31.43
N GLY A 408 -4.27 28.67 -31.24
CA GLY A 408 -2.83 28.95 -31.26
C GLY A 408 -2.28 29.64 -30.00
N THR A 409 -3.04 29.63 -28.90
CA THR A 409 -2.68 30.21 -27.60
C THR A 409 -3.21 29.32 -26.48
N GLN A 410 -2.65 29.44 -25.29
CA GLN A 410 -2.92 28.62 -24.11
C GLN A 410 -4.41 28.67 -23.73
N GLY A 411 -4.96 27.59 -23.20
CA GLY A 411 -6.33 27.55 -22.70
C GLY A 411 -6.41 28.21 -21.33
N ILE A 412 -5.87 27.54 -20.32
CA ILE A 412 -5.73 28.06 -18.95
C ILE A 412 -4.26 28.34 -18.68
N TYR A 413 -3.94 29.53 -18.18
CA TYR A 413 -2.59 29.92 -17.77
C TYR A 413 -2.56 30.28 -16.29
N ILE A 414 -1.77 29.56 -15.51
CA ILE A 414 -1.61 29.76 -14.06
C ILE A 414 -0.23 30.34 -13.78
N ASN A 415 -0.19 31.57 -13.27
CA ASN A 415 1.02 32.29 -12.91
C ASN A 415 0.85 33.04 -11.59
N GLU A 416 1.30 32.43 -10.50
CA GLU A 416 1.13 32.98 -9.16
C GLU A 416 2.44 33.25 -8.43
N ASN A 417 2.44 34.25 -7.56
CA ASN A 417 3.64 34.69 -6.84
C ASN A 417 3.73 34.12 -5.40
N THR A 418 2.72 33.43 -4.91
CA THR A 418 2.65 32.95 -3.51
C THR A 418 2.05 31.55 -3.42
N SER A 419 2.72 30.64 -2.71
CA SER A 419 2.29 29.24 -2.52
C SER A 419 0.94 29.08 -1.81
N GLY A 420 0.28 27.94 -2.06
CA GLY A 420 -0.81 27.43 -1.23
C GLY A 420 -2.20 27.45 -1.88
N ALA A 421 -2.36 28.08 -3.05
CA ALA A 421 -3.63 28.03 -3.77
C ALA A 421 -3.90 26.65 -4.41
N THR A 422 -5.18 26.35 -4.62
CA THR A 422 -5.69 25.14 -5.27
C THR A 422 -6.44 25.49 -6.55
N TYR A 423 -6.09 24.85 -7.65
CA TYR A 423 -6.75 24.97 -8.94
C TYR A 423 -7.47 23.67 -9.28
N ASN A 424 -8.80 23.71 -9.39
CA ASN A 424 -9.62 22.58 -9.79
C ASN A 424 -10.08 22.77 -11.23
N ILE A 425 -9.60 21.94 -12.14
CA ILE A 425 -10.00 21.90 -13.54
C ILE A 425 -10.71 20.57 -13.74
N LEU A 426 -12.05 20.60 -13.74
CA LEU A 426 -12.88 19.41 -13.59
C LEU A 426 -13.82 19.24 -14.78
N ASN A 427 -13.81 18.10 -15.44
CA ASN A 427 -14.71 17.78 -16.55
C ASN A 427 -14.67 18.81 -17.70
N CYS A 428 -13.56 19.54 -17.86
CA CYS A 428 -13.41 20.54 -18.91
C CYS A 428 -13.03 19.88 -20.23
N THR A 429 -13.45 20.47 -21.35
CA THR A 429 -13.07 20.05 -22.70
C THR A 429 -12.09 21.05 -23.29
N PHE A 430 -10.94 20.58 -23.76
CA PHE A 430 -9.96 21.34 -24.52
C PHE A 430 -9.88 20.76 -25.93
N ASP A 431 -10.29 21.52 -26.95
CA ASP A 431 -10.35 21.03 -28.33
C ASP A 431 -9.57 21.94 -29.28
N GLY A 432 -8.52 21.44 -29.91
CA GLY A 432 -7.72 22.15 -30.93
C GLY A 432 -6.32 22.57 -30.49
N ASP A 433 -5.71 23.50 -31.23
CA ASP A 433 -4.32 23.92 -31.02
C ASP A 433 -4.21 25.04 -29.99
N PHE A 434 -3.49 24.80 -28.88
CA PHE A 434 -3.24 25.80 -27.83
C PHE A 434 -1.82 26.40 -27.88
N GLY A 435 -1.13 26.26 -29.02
CA GLY A 435 0.23 26.72 -29.19
C GLY A 435 1.25 25.91 -28.38
N GLY A 436 2.51 26.33 -28.43
CA GLY A 436 3.65 25.59 -27.86
C GLY A 436 3.67 25.46 -26.33
N GLU A 437 2.82 26.19 -25.61
CA GLU A 437 2.67 26.06 -24.15
C GLU A 437 1.39 25.32 -23.75
N GLY A 438 0.55 24.91 -24.69
CA GLY A 438 -0.49 23.91 -24.44
C GLY A 438 -1.80 24.39 -23.81
N ALA A 439 -2.72 23.45 -23.65
CA ALA A 439 -4.09 23.66 -23.19
C ALA A 439 -4.14 24.16 -21.74
N ILE A 440 -3.31 23.58 -20.86
CA ILE A 440 -3.15 24.03 -19.48
C ILE A 440 -1.66 24.32 -19.26
N THR A 441 -1.35 25.57 -18.93
CA THR A 441 0.00 26.03 -18.68
C THR A 441 0.16 26.44 -17.23
N ILE A 442 1.21 25.93 -16.60
CA ILE A 442 1.60 26.27 -15.23
C ILE A 442 2.95 26.98 -15.30
N GLN A 443 3.04 28.21 -14.82
CA GLN A 443 4.31 28.93 -14.74
C GLN A 443 5.07 28.57 -13.46
N ALA A 444 6.32 28.14 -13.61
CA ALA A 444 7.22 27.85 -12.51
C ALA A 444 7.84 29.14 -11.95
N ASN A 445 7.39 29.58 -10.79
CA ASN A 445 7.99 30.69 -10.04
C ASN A 445 8.84 30.16 -8.86
N GLN A 446 9.94 30.87 -8.50
CA GLN A 446 10.85 30.41 -7.44
C GLN A 446 10.13 30.30 -6.09
N ASN A 447 10.24 29.14 -5.42
CA ASN A 447 9.64 28.85 -4.10
C ASN A 447 8.10 28.98 -4.05
N VAL A 448 7.43 28.84 -5.20
CA VAL A 448 5.97 28.87 -5.30
C VAL A 448 5.43 27.48 -5.61
N ASN A 449 4.57 26.96 -4.73
CA ASN A 449 3.97 25.63 -4.82
C ASN A 449 2.44 25.70 -4.68
N HIS A 450 1.73 25.03 -5.59
CA HIS A 450 0.27 24.94 -5.59
C HIS A 450 -0.21 23.51 -5.80
N THR A 451 -1.50 23.31 -5.53
CA THR A 451 -2.21 22.09 -5.91
C THR A 451 -2.98 22.34 -7.19
N VAL A 452 -2.77 21.52 -8.22
CA VAL A 452 -3.53 21.56 -9.47
C VAL A 452 -4.19 20.21 -9.67
N ASN A 453 -5.52 20.22 -9.73
CA ASN A 453 -6.35 19.05 -9.94
C ASN A 453 -6.90 19.12 -11.37
N VAL A 454 -6.53 18.16 -12.22
CA VAL A 454 -7.05 18.03 -13.60
C VAL A 454 -7.74 16.69 -13.72
N LYS A 455 -9.07 16.67 -13.58
CA LYS A 455 -9.86 15.42 -13.48
C LYS A 455 -11.03 15.42 -14.45
N GLY A 456 -11.32 14.27 -15.07
CA GLY A 456 -12.41 14.10 -16.02
C GLY A 456 -12.31 14.97 -17.28
N CYS A 457 -11.15 15.61 -17.51
CA CYS A 457 -10.98 16.53 -18.63
C CYS A 457 -10.74 15.78 -19.93
N THR A 458 -11.31 16.30 -21.02
CA THR A 458 -11.18 15.73 -22.37
C THR A 458 -10.27 16.63 -23.21
N PHE A 459 -9.30 16.03 -23.90
CA PHE A 459 -8.35 16.73 -24.77
C PHE A 459 -8.49 16.20 -26.20
N ASN A 460 -9.13 16.99 -27.06
CA ASN A 460 -9.44 16.63 -28.44
C ASN A 460 -8.54 17.41 -29.40
N ASN A 461 -8.13 16.77 -30.51
CA ASN A 461 -7.43 17.42 -31.61
C ASN A 461 -6.20 18.27 -31.19
N ILE A 462 -5.50 17.90 -30.10
CA ILE A 462 -4.28 18.57 -29.67
C ILE A 462 -3.13 18.13 -30.60
N PRO A 463 -2.53 19.03 -31.40
CA PRO A 463 -1.43 18.67 -32.28
C PRO A 463 -0.13 18.43 -31.50
N ASP A 464 0.83 17.73 -32.11
CA ASP A 464 2.17 17.49 -31.53
C ASP A 464 2.96 18.78 -31.23
N THR A 465 2.59 19.90 -31.85
CA THR A 465 3.15 21.23 -31.59
C THR A 465 2.56 21.90 -30.34
N SER A 466 1.63 21.23 -29.67
CA SER A 466 0.94 21.69 -28.47
C SER A 466 0.96 20.61 -27.39
N HIS A 467 0.65 21.00 -26.15
CA HIS A 467 0.69 20.12 -24.99
C HIS A 467 -0.67 20.09 -24.29
N LYS A 468 -1.05 18.95 -23.70
CA LYS A 468 -2.23 18.91 -22.82
C LYS A 468 -1.96 19.65 -21.51
N LEU A 469 -0.77 19.45 -20.96
CA LEU A 469 -0.27 20.13 -19.76
C LEU A 469 1.20 20.53 -19.99
N PHE A 470 1.55 21.76 -19.65
CA PHE A 470 2.88 22.30 -19.82
C PHE A 470 3.35 23.07 -18.59
N LEU A 471 4.62 22.92 -18.26
CA LEU A 471 5.28 23.73 -17.24
C LEU A 471 6.19 24.78 -17.92
N ALA A 472 5.78 26.05 -17.85
CA ALA A 472 6.54 27.17 -18.38
C ALA A 472 7.65 27.61 -17.39
N SER A 473 8.86 27.90 -17.90
CA SER A 473 10.00 28.34 -17.09
C SER A 473 10.00 29.85 -16.81
N TYR A 474 10.36 30.28 -15.60
CA TYR A 474 10.67 31.69 -15.30
C TYR A 474 12.16 32.01 -15.49
N GLY A 475 12.51 32.61 -16.64
CA GLY A 475 13.89 33.04 -16.92
C GLY A 475 14.92 31.90 -16.95
N GLN A 476 16.19 32.23 -17.18
CA GLN A 476 17.31 31.32 -17.50
C GLN A 476 17.48 30.15 -16.50
N GLY A 477 16.76 29.04 -16.71
CA GLY A 477 17.12 27.70 -16.24
C GLY A 477 16.85 27.35 -14.77
N SER A 478 16.18 28.18 -13.97
CA SER A 478 15.84 27.84 -12.58
C SER A 478 14.43 27.25 -12.50
N PHE A 479 14.33 25.92 -12.46
CA PHE A 479 13.05 25.22 -12.23
C PHE A 479 12.93 24.79 -10.77
N TYR A 480 11.79 25.07 -10.14
CA TYR A 480 11.44 24.62 -8.79
C TYR A 480 10.28 23.62 -8.91
N TYR A 481 10.36 22.49 -8.20
CA TYR A 481 9.72 21.23 -8.61
C TYR A 481 8.70 20.64 -7.62
N ASP A 482 8.13 21.47 -6.74
CA ASP A 482 7.30 21.00 -5.60
C ASP A 482 5.80 21.27 -5.74
N TRP A 483 5.31 21.39 -6.98
CA TRP A 483 3.86 21.42 -7.25
C TRP A 483 3.22 20.05 -6.97
N THR A 484 1.96 20.07 -6.55
CA THR A 484 1.15 18.86 -6.45
C THR A 484 0.18 18.82 -7.62
N LEU A 485 0.48 17.97 -8.62
CA LEU A 485 -0.44 17.71 -9.72
C LEU A 485 -1.21 16.41 -9.46
N ASN A 486 -2.54 16.53 -9.38
CA ASN A 486 -3.45 15.39 -9.32
C ASN A 486 -4.19 15.30 -10.65
N THR A 487 -3.78 14.37 -11.51
CA THR A 487 -4.42 14.18 -12.81
C THR A 487 -4.82 12.73 -13.06
N ASP A 488 -5.86 12.51 -13.85
CA ASP A 488 -6.22 11.21 -14.45
C ASP A 488 -5.80 11.14 -15.93
N LEU A 489 -5.07 12.14 -16.42
CA LEU A 489 -4.56 12.18 -17.79
C LEU A 489 -3.65 10.98 -18.07
N LYS A 490 -3.88 10.36 -19.22
CA LYS A 490 -3.00 9.37 -19.81
C LYS A 490 -2.01 10.06 -20.75
N ALA A 491 -0.72 9.85 -20.50
CA ALA A 491 0.31 10.24 -21.43
C ALA A 491 0.28 9.31 -22.65
N THR A 492 0.41 9.88 -23.84
CA THR A 492 0.47 9.19 -25.13
C THR A 492 1.84 9.33 -25.79
N THR A 493 2.72 10.19 -25.26
CA THR A 493 4.09 10.40 -25.75
C THR A 493 5.09 10.55 -24.60
N ILE A 494 6.39 10.38 -24.89
CA ILE A 494 7.45 10.60 -23.89
C ILE A 494 7.57 12.06 -23.47
N ASP A 495 7.24 13.01 -24.35
CA ASP A 495 7.28 14.44 -24.03
C ASP A 495 6.17 14.82 -23.04
N GLU A 496 5.00 14.17 -23.14
CA GLU A 496 3.94 14.29 -22.13
C GLU A 496 4.36 13.69 -20.79
N VAL A 497 5.02 12.52 -20.78
CA VAL A 497 5.57 11.93 -19.54
C VAL A 497 6.54 12.92 -18.88
N ASN A 498 7.49 13.47 -19.63
CA ASN A 498 8.44 14.46 -19.12
C ASN A 498 7.74 15.74 -18.63
N SER A 499 6.68 16.18 -19.31
CA SER A 499 5.90 17.35 -18.90
C SER A 499 5.15 17.11 -17.61
N LEU A 500 4.53 15.94 -17.44
CA LEU A 500 3.85 15.54 -16.21
C LEU A 500 4.82 15.43 -15.03
N ILE A 501 6.01 14.84 -15.23
CA ILE A 501 7.06 14.79 -14.20
C ILE A 501 7.45 16.20 -13.78
N LYS A 502 7.68 17.10 -14.75
CA LYS A 502 8.00 18.51 -14.48
C LYS A 502 6.90 19.20 -13.68
N CYS A 503 5.63 18.94 -14.01
CA CYS A 503 4.47 19.48 -13.30
C CYS A 503 4.25 18.87 -11.90
N GLY A 504 5.08 17.94 -11.45
CA GLY A 504 4.99 17.34 -10.12
C GLY A 504 4.14 16.07 -10.02
N ALA A 505 3.79 15.43 -11.15
CA ALA A 505 3.10 14.14 -11.13
C ALA A 505 3.97 13.07 -10.46
N LYS A 506 3.40 12.35 -9.48
CA LYS A 506 4.05 11.18 -8.85
C LYS A 506 3.69 9.88 -9.55
N THR A 507 2.47 9.78 -10.05
CA THR A 507 1.96 8.63 -10.79
C THR A 507 1.50 9.10 -12.16
N ILE A 508 1.97 8.44 -13.21
CA ILE A 508 1.67 8.77 -14.60
C ILE A 508 1.10 7.53 -15.26
N ASN A 509 -0.13 7.64 -15.75
CA ASN A 509 -0.77 6.59 -16.54
C ASN A 509 -0.30 6.72 -17.98
N LEU A 510 0.07 5.61 -18.60
CA LEU A 510 0.51 5.53 -19.98
C LEU A 510 -0.57 4.82 -20.79
N ALA A 511 -0.99 5.44 -21.90
CA ALA A 511 -1.81 4.76 -22.89
C ALA A 511 -1.00 3.67 -23.62
N ASP A 512 -1.69 2.82 -24.37
CA ASP A 512 -1.04 1.88 -25.30
C ASP A 512 -0.12 2.62 -26.27
N GLY A 513 1.10 2.12 -26.46
CA GLY A 513 2.13 2.81 -27.24
C GLY A 513 3.55 2.46 -26.81
N ASN A 514 4.51 3.08 -27.48
CA ASN A 514 5.95 2.87 -27.26
C ASN A 514 6.59 4.13 -26.65
N TYR A 515 7.30 3.97 -25.54
CA TYR A 515 7.92 5.08 -24.80
C TYR A 515 9.41 4.82 -24.58
N ASN A 516 10.27 5.70 -25.12
CA ASN A 516 11.72 5.58 -24.91
C ASN A 516 12.13 6.30 -23.62
N LEU A 517 12.45 5.54 -22.57
CA LEU A 517 12.81 6.10 -21.25
C LEU A 517 14.26 6.58 -21.16
N SER A 518 15.07 6.41 -22.21
CA SER A 518 16.50 6.76 -22.17
C SER A 518 16.76 8.23 -21.83
N ASN A 519 15.78 9.12 -22.04
CA ASN A 519 15.87 10.56 -21.77
C ASN A 519 14.85 11.04 -20.71
N ILE A 520 14.30 10.15 -19.88
CA ILE A 520 13.38 10.57 -18.83
C ILE A 520 14.12 11.45 -17.81
N ASN A 521 13.55 12.59 -17.46
CA ASN A 521 14.18 13.52 -16.52
C ASN A 521 13.54 13.40 -15.13
N ILE A 522 13.94 12.40 -14.35
CA ILE A 522 13.44 12.23 -12.98
C ILE A 522 14.12 13.24 -12.07
N LEU A 523 13.31 14.10 -11.47
CA LEU A 523 13.75 15.20 -10.63
C LEU A 523 14.34 14.68 -9.30
N PRO A 524 15.31 15.39 -8.68
CA PRO A 524 15.88 14.99 -7.38
C PRO A 524 14.80 14.79 -6.31
N THR A 525 14.97 13.82 -5.42
CA THR A 525 14.08 13.51 -4.26
C THR A 525 12.65 13.02 -4.55
N LYS A 526 12.30 12.73 -5.81
CA LYS A 526 10.97 12.22 -6.17
C LYS A 526 11.00 10.72 -6.48
N ALA A 527 9.96 10.02 -6.03
CA ALA A 527 9.60 8.69 -6.51
C ALA A 527 8.56 8.86 -7.63
N ILE A 528 8.80 8.24 -8.79
CA ILE A 528 7.90 8.26 -9.93
C ILE A 528 7.36 6.85 -10.18
N THR A 529 6.07 6.75 -10.44
CA THR A 529 5.39 5.52 -10.86
C THR A 529 4.83 5.70 -12.25
N LEU A 530 5.26 4.86 -13.20
CA LEU A 530 4.67 4.76 -14.54
C LEU A 530 3.77 3.52 -14.57
N VAL A 531 2.50 3.70 -14.94
CA VAL A 531 1.51 2.63 -15.00
C VAL A 531 1.02 2.48 -16.43
N GLY A 532 1.31 1.34 -17.05
CA GLY A 532 0.74 1.00 -18.37
C GLY A 532 -0.75 0.69 -18.27
N GLU A 533 -1.52 1.11 -19.26
CA GLU A 533 -2.92 0.75 -19.40
C GLU A 533 -3.09 -0.75 -19.67
N ASN A 534 -2.32 -1.27 -20.62
CA ASN A 534 -2.28 -2.68 -20.96
C ASN A 534 -0.84 -3.17 -21.04
N LYS A 535 -0.50 -4.18 -20.24
CA LYS A 535 0.88 -4.71 -20.19
C LYS A 535 1.40 -5.23 -21.52
N ASP A 536 0.53 -5.68 -22.42
CA ASP A 536 0.91 -6.27 -23.70
C ASP A 536 1.12 -5.22 -24.81
N ASN A 537 0.52 -4.03 -24.65
CA ASN A 537 0.54 -2.97 -25.67
C ASN A 537 1.27 -1.69 -25.22
N CYS A 538 1.48 -1.49 -23.92
CA CYS A 538 2.24 -0.39 -23.36
C CYS A 538 3.69 -0.84 -23.18
N VAL A 539 4.58 -0.39 -24.07
CA VAL A 539 5.98 -0.81 -24.13
C VAL A 539 6.88 0.36 -23.76
N VAL A 540 7.79 0.15 -22.81
CA VAL A 540 8.84 1.11 -22.47
C VAL A 540 10.19 0.55 -22.88
N THR A 541 10.95 1.31 -23.66
CA THR A 541 12.27 0.91 -24.14
C THR A 541 13.37 1.62 -23.35
N ILE A 542 14.42 0.88 -22.98
CA ILE A 542 15.65 1.43 -22.40
C ILE A 542 16.80 1.09 -23.36
N ALA A 543 17.09 2.01 -24.29
CA ALA A 543 18.07 1.79 -25.37
C ALA A 543 19.50 2.21 -24.98
N ASN A 544 19.62 3.29 -24.21
CA ASN A 544 20.86 3.75 -23.58
C ASN A 544 20.74 3.55 -22.06
N GLN A 545 21.67 4.05 -21.27
CA GLN A 545 21.50 4.04 -19.82
C GLN A 545 20.31 4.90 -19.35
N LEU A 546 19.52 4.35 -18.44
CA LEU A 546 18.64 5.11 -17.56
C LEU A 546 19.46 5.58 -16.36
N ARG A 547 20.18 6.70 -16.55
CA ARG A 547 21.05 7.29 -15.53
C ARG A 547 20.44 8.56 -14.97
N GLN A 548 20.40 8.66 -13.65
CA GLN A 548 20.00 9.87 -12.96
C GLN A 548 21.14 10.34 -12.07
N ASN A 549 21.74 11.49 -12.38
CA ASN A 549 22.75 12.09 -11.51
C ASN A 549 22.04 12.70 -10.28
N GLY A 550 22.14 12.05 -9.12
CA GLY A 550 21.64 12.58 -7.85
C GLY A 550 21.09 11.49 -6.93
N ASP A 551 21.59 11.46 -5.70
CA ASP A 551 21.18 10.52 -4.65
C ASP A 551 19.67 10.67 -4.33
N GLY A 552 18.97 9.55 -4.16
CA GLY A 552 17.62 9.53 -3.58
C GLY A 552 16.41 9.43 -4.53
N LYS A 553 16.60 9.13 -5.83
CA LYS A 553 15.50 8.95 -6.80
C LYS A 553 15.00 7.50 -6.86
N SER A 554 13.69 7.32 -7.00
CA SER A 554 13.07 6.00 -7.18
C SER A 554 12.17 5.95 -8.41
N LEU A 555 12.16 4.82 -9.10
CA LEU A 555 11.30 4.58 -10.27
C LEU A 555 10.53 3.28 -10.08
N THR A 556 9.21 3.33 -10.27
CA THR A 556 8.34 2.16 -10.31
C THR A 556 7.71 2.04 -11.68
N LEU A 557 7.84 0.88 -12.30
CA LEU A 557 7.14 0.50 -13.53
C LEU A 557 6.06 -0.53 -13.18
N LYS A 558 4.83 -0.31 -13.65
CA LYS A 558 3.70 -1.20 -13.36
C LYS A 558 2.85 -1.50 -14.59
N ASN A 559 2.42 -2.76 -14.74
CA ASN A 559 1.47 -3.20 -15.77
C ASN A 559 1.88 -2.78 -17.20
N LEU A 560 3.15 -2.97 -17.54
CA LEU A 560 3.74 -2.60 -18.83
C LEU A 560 4.81 -3.62 -19.27
N THR A 561 5.22 -3.55 -20.53
CA THR A 561 6.36 -4.32 -21.04
C THR A 561 7.61 -3.46 -21.06
N VAL A 562 8.69 -3.92 -20.45
CA VAL A 562 10.03 -3.34 -20.58
C VAL A 562 10.77 -4.05 -21.70
N ASP A 563 11.20 -3.30 -22.71
CA ASP A 563 11.93 -3.82 -23.85
C ASP A 563 13.37 -3.30 -23.85
N ILE A 564 14.34 -4.23 -23.83
CA ILE A 564 15.76 -3.91 -23.93
C ILE A 564 16.37 -4.74 -25.05
N THR A 565 16.71 -4.06 -26.16
CA THR A 565 17.23 -4.67 -27.38
C THR A 565 18.50 -5.50 -27.11
N GLU A 566 18.64 -6.61 -27.84
CA GLU A 566 19.86 -7.42 -27.87
C GLU A 566 21.01 -6.70 -28.60
N GLY A 567 22.25 -7.07 -28.30
CA GLY A 567 23.42 -6.60 -29.06
C GLY A 567 23.86 -5.15 -28.80
N LEU A 568 23.43 -4.55 -27.68
CA LEU A 568 23.88 -3.22 -27.29
C LEU A 568 25.40 -3.14 -27.10
N GLU A 569 25.98 -2.02 -27.49
CA GLU A 569 27.42 -1.75 -27.35
C GLU A 569 27.83 -1.77 -25.87
N TYR A 570 28.92 -2.48 -25.55
CA TYR A 570 29.46 -2.59 -24.18
C TYR A 570 30.26 -1.33 -23.79
N THR A 571 29.58 -0.19 -23.73
CA THR A 571 30.13 1.09 -23.27
C THR A 571 29.19 1.76 -22.26
N GLU A 572 29.76 2.48 -21.29
CA GLU A 572 29.08 2.98 -20.07
C GLU A 572 27.83 3.86 -20.35
N GLY A 573 27.63 4.37 -21.56
CA GLY A 573 26.44 5.14 -21.94
C GLY A 573 25.36 4.38 -22.73
N LYS A 574 25.71 3.26 -23.36
CA LYS A 574 24.88 2.59 -24.38
C LYS A 574 24.40 1.20 -23.97
N PHE A 575 24.84 0.73 -22.81
CA PHE A 575 24.57 -0.64 -22.37
C PHE A 575 23.26 -0.78 -21.57
N ALA A 576 22.32 0.15 -21.64
CA ALA A 576 21.00 0.07 -20.98
C ALA A 576 21.01 -0.24 -19.47
N TRP A 577 21.90 0.42 -18.73
CA TRP A 577 21.93 0.37 -17.28
C TRP A 577 20.75 1.10 -16.64
N ILE A 578 20.12 0.48 -15.64
CA ILE A 578 19.32 1.19 -14.63
C ILE A 578 20.28 1.61 -13.53
N HIS A 579 20.72 2.87 -13.58
CA HIS A 579 21.92 3.32 -12.89
C HIS A 579 21.59 4.27 -11.72
N TYR A 580 22.09 3.95 -10.52
CA TYR A 580 22.07 4.77 -9.30
C TYR A 580 20.70 5.15 -8.75
N PHE A 581 19.67 4.36 -9.03
CA PHE A 581 18.39 4.49 -8.33
C PHE A 581 18.54 4.09 -6.86
N LYS A 582 17.94 4.87 -5.95
CA LYS A 582 17.75 4.46 -4.55
C LYS A 582 16.92 3.19 -4.51
N GLU A 583 15.85 3.16 -5.29
CA GLU A 583 14.97 2.02 -5.43
C GLU A 583 14.36 1.96 -6.84
N PHE A 584 14.49 0.81 -7.48
CA PHE A 584 13.82 0.49 -8.75
C PHE A 584 12.78 -0.61 -8.52
N ASN A 585 11.53 -0.36 -8.90
CA ASN A 585 10.44 -1.32 -8.74
C ASN A 585 9.86 -1.71 -10.09
N MET A 586 9.58 -2.99 -10.28
CA MET A 586 8.91 -3.51 -11.48
C MET A 586 7.83 -4.49 -11.04
N VAL A 587 6.55 -4.15 -11.26
CA VAL A 587 5.40 -4.87 -10.70
C VAL A 587 4.37 -5.20 -11.79
N ASP A 588 3.94 -6.45 -11.88
CA ASP A 588 2.97 -6.90 -12.90
C ASP A 588 3.44 -6.64 -14.34
N CYS A 589 4.75 -6.68 -14.59
CA CYS A 589 5.34 -6.33 -15.89
C CYS A 589 5.80 -7.54 -16.70
N LYS A 590 6.02 -7.32 -18.00
CA LYS A 590 6.81 -8.22 -18.85
C LYS A 590 8.16 -7.60 -19.16
N SER A 591 9.17 -8.42 -19.41
CA SER A 591 10.47 -8.01 -19.95
C SER A 591 10.74 -8.77 -21.24
N ASN A 592 10.94 -8.04 -22.34
CA ASN A 592 11.48 -8.60 -23.57
C ASN A 592 13.00 -8.34 -23.57
N GLY A 593 13.76 -9.42 -23.43
CA GLY A 593 15.19 -9.32 -23.14
C GLY A 593 15.47 -9.09 -21.65
N ARG A 594 16.62 -8.47 -21.38
CA ARG A 594 17.18 -8.40 -20.02
C ARG A 594 16.89 -7.09 -19.32
N ILE A 595 17.05 -7.11 -17.99
CA ILE A 595 17.14 -5.92 -17.16
C ILE A 595 18.54 -5.86 -16.54
N ARG A 596 19.20 -4.69 -16.63
CA ARG A 596 20.53 -4.47 -16.06
C ARG A 596 20.46 -3.52 -14.87
N LEU A 597 20.73 -4.05 -13.69
CA LEU A 597 20.56 -3.37 -12.42
C LEU A 597 21.91 -2.92 -11.88
N ASN A 598 22.14 -1.61 -11.87
CA ASN A 598 23.22 -0.97 -11.12
C ASN A 598 22.61 0.08 -10.18
N CYS A 599 21.80 -0.39 -9.22
CA CYS A 599 21.03 0.43 -8.28
C CYS A 599 21.22 -0.06 -6.85
N TYR A 600 20.87 0.77 -5.86
CA TYR A 600 21.03 0.42 -4.44
C TYR A 600 19.98 -0.58 -3.97
N SER A 601 18.75 -0.50 -4.49
CA SER A 601 17.69 -1.45 -4.22
C SER A 601 16.87 -1.71 -5.48
N ALA A 602 16.46 -2.94 -5.71
CA ALA A 602 15.42 -3.27 -6.69
C ALA A 602 14.41 -4.28 -6.15
N ASN A 603 13.12 -4.03 -6.39
CA ASN A 603 12.04 -4.98 -6.11
C ASN A 603 11.31 -5.33 -7.41
N ILE A 604 11.31 -6.60 -7.75
CA ILE A 604 10.67 -7.14 -8.94
C ILE A 604 9.60 -8.13 -8.46
N ASP A 605 8.34 -7.89 -8.79
CA ASP A 605 7.23 -8.71 -8.31
C ASP A 605 6.21 -9.02 -9.41
N ASN A 606 5.77 -10.27 -9.47
CA ASN A 606 4.80 -10.77 -10.44
C ASN A 606 5.15 -10.43 -11.90
N CYS A 607 6.42 -10.63 -12.27
CA CYS A 607 6.93 -10.30 -13.60
C CYS A 607 7.20 -11.55 -14.45
N GLU A 608 7.12 -11.39 -15.77
CA GLU A 608 7.47 -12.41 -16.76
C GLU A 608 8.69 -11.94 -17.59
N PHE A 609 9.77 -12.70 -17.56
CA PHE A 609 10.98 -12.42 -18.33
C PHE A 609 11.07 -13.33 -19.54
N ASN A 610 11.12 -12.76 -20.74
CA ASN A 610 11.21 -13.47 -22.01
C ASN A 610 12.54 -13.15 -22.68
N VAL A 611 13.50 -14.07 -22.58
CA VAL A 611 14.84 -13.92 -23.16
C VAL A 611 15.06 -14.99 -24.23
N THR A 612 15.29 -14.55 -25.47
CA THR A 612 15.34 -15.42 -26.66
C THR A 612 16.75 -15.80 -27.10
N THR A 613 17.78 -15.33 -26.41
CA THR A 613 19.19 -15.55 -26.75
C THR A 613 19.95 -16.19 -25.59
N SER A 614 21.05 -16.87 -25.88
CA SER A 614 22.00 -17.38 -24.89
C SER A 614 23.35 -16.66 -24.96
N ASN A 615 23.49 -15.67 -25.83
CA ASN A 615 24.77 -15.02 -26.13
C ASN A 615 25.22 -14.09 -25.00
N GLY A 616 26.50 -14.18 -24.61
CA GLY A 616 27.14 -13.24 -23.68
C GLY A 616 26.32 -12.97 -22.41
N PHE A 617 26.26 -11.70 -22.02
CA PHE A 617 25.37 -11.20 -20.95
C PHE A 617 23.93 -10.97 -21.44
N ASP A 618 23.66 -11.04 -22.75
CA ASP A 618 22.33 -10.93 -23.35
C ASP A 618 21.41 -12.08 -23.00
N GLY A 619 21.98 -13.25 -22.73
CA GLY A 619 21.18 -14.40 -22.34
C GLY A 619 20.63 -14.37 -20.91
N TYR A 620 21.10 -13.49 -20.03
CA TYR A 620 20.53 -13.37 -18.68
C TYR A 620 19.33 -12.43 -18.70
N ALA A 621 18.25 -12.80 -18.03
CA ALA A 621 17.09 -11.94 -17.80
C ALA A 621 17.39 -10.81 -16.80
N ILE A 622 18.19 -11.09 -15.76
CA ILE A 622 18.64 -10.08 -14.81
C ILE A 622 20.17 -10.10 -14.76
N TYR A 623 20.77 -8.95 -15.02
CA TYR A 623 22.18 -8.69 -14.77
C TYR A 623 22.31 -7.75 -13.57
N TYR A 624 22.70 -8.30 -12.43
CA TYR A 624 22.88 -7.57 -11.19
C TYR A 624 24.34 -7.13 -11.01
N TYR A 625 24.58 -5.83 -11.20
CA TYR A 625 25.86 -5.11 -11.13
C TYR A 625 25.78 -3.97 -10.09
N GLY A 626 25.09 -4.16 -8.96
CA GLY A 626 24.89 -3.06 -8.00
C GLY A 626 26.18 -2.65 -7.25
N PRO A 627 26.15 -1.49 -6.55
CA PRO A 627 27.19 -1.10 -5.62
C PRO A 627 27.21 -1.98 -4.36
N THR A 628 28.24 -1.85 -3.53
CA THR A 628 28.33 -2.54 -2.22
C THR A 628 27.11 -2.26 -1.35
N ASN A 629 26.59 -3.31 -0.71
CA ASN A 629 25.37 -3.32 0.10
C ASN A 629 24.08 -3.03 -0.69
N SER A 630 24.10 -3.19 -2.01
CA SER A 630 22.87 -3.18 -2.79
C SER A 630 22.04 -4.44 -2.51
N LYS A 631 20.73 -4.33 -2.75
CA LYS A 631 19.79 -5.44 -2.56
C LYS A 631 18.85 -5.60 -3.75
N VAL A 632 18.64 -6.83 -4.21
CA VAL A 632 17.63 -7.16 -5.23
C VAL A 632 16.68 -8.22 -4.68
N VAL A 633 15.38 -7.94 -4.73
CA VAL A 633 14.32 -8.88 -4.38
C VAL A 633 13.51 -9.21 -5.63
N VAL A 634 13.38 -10.48 -5.95
CA VAL A 634 12.54 -10.99 -7.04
C VAL A 634 11.49 -11.92 -6.46
N SER A 635 10.21 -11.63 -6.68
CA SER A 635 9.10 -12.43 -6.14
C SER A 635 8.09 -12.79 -7.23
N ASN A 636 7.44 -13.95 -7.09
CA ASN A 636 6.28 -14.37 -7.88
C ASN A 636 6.51 -14.32 -9.41
N SER A 637 7.76 -14.48 -9.87
CA SER A 637 8.14 -14.17 -11.26
C SER A 637 8.49 -15.43 -12.05
N THR A 638 8.24 -15.40 -13.36
CA THR A 638 8.57 -16.49 -14.28
C THR A 638 9.67 -16.05 -15.24
N PHE A 639 10.68 -16.90 -15.42
CA PHE A 639 11.81 -16.66 -16.31
C PHE A 639 11.77 -17.67 -17.45
N ASN A 640 11.45 -17.22 -18.66
CA ASN A 640 11.48 -17.99 -19.89
C ASN A 640 12.76 -17.63 -20.66
N THR A 641 13.81 -18.45 -20.56
CA THR A 641 15.14 -18.11 -21.09
C THR A 641 15.78 -19.21 -21.95
N VAL A 642 16.95 -18.90 -22.52
CA VAL A 642 17.78 -19.86 -23.27
C VAL A 642 19.05 -20.19 -22.46
N GLY A 643 18.90 -20.89 -21.34
CA GLY A 643 20.00 -21.44 -20.54
C GLY A 643 20.64 -20.51 -19.50
N LYS A 644 20.15 -19.28 -19.36
CA LYS A 644 20.68 -18.27 -18.42
C LYS A 644 19.53 -17.46 -17.85
N ALA A 645 19.44 -17.27 -16.53
CA ALA A 645 18.36 -16.47 -15.94
C ALA A 645 18.91 -15.24 -15.20
N ILE A 646 19.71 -15.43 -14.16
CA ILE A 646 20.25 -14.33 -13.36
C ILE A 646 21.76 -14.45 -13.26
N VAL A 647 22.46 -13.32 -13.35
CA VAL A 647 23.89 -13.22 -13.03
C VAL A 647 24.15 -12.11 -12.01
N LEU A 648 24.92 -12.46 -10.98
CA LEU A 648 25.56 -11.52 -10.07
C LEU A 648 27.01 -11.38 -10.53
N TYR A 649 27.38 -10.18 -10.97
CA TYR A 649 28.73 -9.89 -11.44
C TYR A 649 29.02 -8.40 -11.30
N ASN A 650 30.24 -8.07 -10.91
CA ASN A 650 30.74 -6.70 -10.88
C ASN A 650 32.25 -6.72 -11.14
N GLU A 651 32.78 -5.67 -11.79
CA GLU A 651 34.21 -5.57 -12.07
C GLU A 651 35.04 -5.13 -10.85
N GLY A 652 34.38 -4.64 -9.79
CA GLY A 652 34.94 -4.47 -8.45
C GLY A 652 34.66 -5.65 -7.53
N ASN A 653 34.67 -5.41 -6.22
CA ASN A 653 34.43 -6.40 -5.17
C ASN A 653 33.26 -6.08 -4.22
N PRO A 654 32.08 -5.63 -4.72
CA PRO A 654 30.96 -5.28 -3.85
C PRO A 654 30.35 -6.47 -3.10
N VAL A 655 29.67 -6.14 -2.00
CA VAL A 655 28.74 -7.01 -1.29
C VAL A 655 27.36 -6.86 -1.93
N LEU A 656 26.79 -7.94 -2.48
CA LEU A 656 25.54 -7.98 -3.23
C LEU A 656 24.54 -8.93 -2.57
N ASP A 657 23.36 -8.42 -2.21
CA ASP A 657 22.32 -9.24 -1.60
C ASP A 657 21.17 -9.51 -2.57
N MET A 658 20.79 -10.77 -2.73
CA MET A 658 19.66 -11.18 -3.55
C MET A 658 18.70 -12.07 -2.77
N THR A 659 17.40 -11.81 -2.95
CA THR A 659 16.32 -12.68 -2.48
C THR A 659 15.42 -13.07 -3.65
N VAL A 660 15.14 -14.36 -3.80
CA VAL A 660 14.28 -14.92 -4.84
C VAL A 660 13.16 -15.71 -4.15
N ASN A 661 11.91 -15.31 -4.32
CA ASN A 661 10.76 -15.94 -3.68
C ASN A 661 9.72 -16.38 -4.70
N ASN A 662 9.25 -17.62 -4.62
CA ASN A 662 8.12 -18.09 -5.42
C ASN A 662 8.33 -17.88 -6.94
N CYS A 663 9.55 -18.14 -7.43
CA CYS A 663 9.92 -17.93 -8.83
C CYS A 663 10.06 -19.25 -9.59
N THR A 664 9.72 -19.23 -10.88
CA THR A 664 9.89 -20.37 -11.78
C THR A 664 10.91 -20.03 -12.86
N PHE A 665 11.99 -20.80 -12.94
CA PHE A 665 13.03 -20.67 -13.96
C PHE A 665 12.88 -21.77 -15.01
N LEU A 666 12.68 -21.39 -16.27
CA LEU A 666 12.52 -22.27 -17.40
C LEU A 666 13.58 -21.97 -18.45
N SER A 667 14.39 -22.98 -18.76
CA SER A 667 15.29 -22.93 -19.91
C SER A 667 14.72 -23.74 -21.08
N SER A 668 14.69 -23.14 -22.27
CA SER A 668 14.28 -23.80 -23.52
C SER A 668 15.35 -24.76 -24.08
N GLN A 669 16.56 -24.72 -23.54
CA GLN A 669 17.68 -25.57 -23.97
C GLN A 669 18.45 -26.13 -22.77
N THR A 670 19.08 -27.30 -22.94
CA THR A 670 20.03 -27.82 -21.97
C THR A 670 21.25 -26.91 -21.89
N THR A 671 21.72 -26.64 -20.69
CA THR A 671 22.86 -25.74 -20.44
C THR A 671 23.80 -26.34 -19.39
N ASP A 672 25.04 -25.86 -19.37
CA ASP A 672 26.05 -26.12 -18.34
C ASP A 672 25.91 -25.22 -17.10
N LYS A 673 24.88 -24.35 -17.07
CA LYS A 673 24.67 -23.35 -16.01
C LYS A 673 23.43 -23.66 -15.18
N ALA A 674 23.51 -23.33 -13.89
CA ALA A 674 22.35 -23.14 -13.03
C ALA A 674 21.64 -21.81 -13.35
N ALA A 675 20.39 -21.67 -12.92
CA ALA A 675 19.56 -20.49 -13.18
C ALA A 675 20.20 -19.18 -12.66
N ILE A 676 20.76 -19.21 -11.45
CA ILE A 676 21.43 -18.09 -10.81
C ILE A 676 22.94 -18.33 -10.80
N GLN A 677 23.70 -17.45 -11.43
CA GLN A 677 25.17 -17.52 -11.47
C GLN A 677 25.77 -16.41 -10.61
N MET A 678 26.68 -16.75 -9.70
CA MET A 678 27.49 -15.78 -8.95
C MET A 678 28.93 -15.89 -9.45
N HIS A 679 29.37 -14.89 -10.20
CA HIS A 679 30.71 -14.85 -10.81
C HIS A 679 31.68 -14.12 -9.87
N THR A 680 32.45 -14.88 -9.08
CA THR A 680 33.23 -14.36 -7.96
C THR A 680 34.70 -14.05 -8.27
N GLU A 681 35.09 -14.12 -9.55
CA GLU A 681 36.48 -13.94 -10.03
C GLU A 681 37.10 -12.60 -9.62
N LEU A 682 36.30 -11.55 -9.46
CA LEU A 682 36.75 -10.20 -9.09
C LEU A 682 36.46 -9.83 -7.63
N GLY A 683 35.94 -10.78 -6.83
CA GLY A 683 35.82 -10.59 -5.39
C GLY A 683 34.43 -10.31 -4.86
N ILE A 684 33.38 -10.34 -5.68
CA ILE A 684 32.00 -10.17 -5.18
C ILE A 684 31.67 -11.18 -4.07
N SER A 685 30.84 -10.74 -3.13
CA SER A 685 30.36 -11.54 -2.01
C SER A 685 28.95 -11.07 -1.62
N GLY A 686 28.29 -11.69 -0.65
CA GLY A 686 27.02 -11.19 -0.11
C GLY A 686 26.08 -12.30 0.33
N LYS A 687 24.76 -12.09 0.18
CA LYS A 687 23.72 -13.03 0.56
C LYS A 687 22.87 -13.46 -0.64
N LEU A 688 22.54 -14.75 -0.70
CA LEU A 688 21.52 -15.28 -1.59
C LEU A 688 20.48 -16.06 -0.77
N THR A 689 19.22 -15.64 -0.83
CA THR A 689 18.09 -16.37 -0.23
C THR A 689 17.15 -16.80 -1.35
N ILE A 690 16.83 -18.08 -1.42
CA ILE A 690 15.90 -18.65 -2.39
C ILE A 690 14.79 -19.35 -1.62
N ASN A 691 13.53 -19.00 -1.88
CA ASN A 691 12.37 -19.65 -1.26
C ASN A 691 11.36 -20.06 -2.33
N ASN A 692 10.79 -21.25 -2.18
CA ASN A 692 9.73 -21.82 -2.99
C ASN A 692 9.94 -21.64 -4.49
N SER A 693 11.17 -21.85 -4.98
CA SER A 693 11.52 -21.57 -6.37
C SER A 693 12.04 -22.82 -7.07
N THR A 694 11.76 -22.94 -8.36
CA THR A 694 12.10 -24.14 -9.15
C THR A 694 12.88 -23.79 -10.41
N ALA A 695 13.77 -24.68 -10.84
CA ALA A 695 14.52 -24.54 -12.08
C ALA A 695 14.38 -25.79 -12.95
N THR A 696 13.98 -25.60 -14.20
CA THR A 696 13.81 -26.68 -15.19
C THR A 696 14.63 -26.37 -16.44
N GLY A 697 15.36 -27.37 -16.96
CA GLY A 697 16.21 -27.23 -18.16
C GLY A 697 17.61 -26.64 -17.89
N PHE A 698 17.96 -26.37 -16.63
CA PHE A 698 19.29 -25.92 -16.20
C PHE A 698 20.20 -27.10 -15.80
N ALA A 699 21.50 -26.87 -15.68
CA ALA A 699 22.45 -27.89 -15.19
C ALA A 699 22.06 -28.37 -13.78
N ALA A 700 22.24 -29.65 -13.48
CA ALA A 700 21.86 -30.26 -12.19
C ALA A 700 22.74 -29.84 -10.98
N ILE A 701 23.32 -28.65 -11.03
CA ILE A 701 24.13 -28.07 -9.94
C ILE A 701 23.16 -27.44 -8.94
N ASN A 702 23.17 -27.92 -7.69
CA ASN A 702 22.27 -27.47 -6.62
C ASN A 702 20.80 -27.42 -7.08
N ASN A 703 20.30 -28.53 -7.64
CA ASN A 703 18.96 -28.67 -8.22
C ASN A 703 18.65 -27.66 -9.36
N GLY A 704 19.69 -27.16 -10.03
CA GLY A 704 19.60 -26.18 -11.11
C GLY A 704 19.35 -24.75 -10.68
N LEU A 705 19.28 -24.47 -9.39
CA LEU A 705 18.92 -23.14 -8.89
C LEU A 705 20.09 -22.17 -8.90
N TYR A 706 21.24 -22.54 -8.33
CA TYR A 706 22.35 -21.61 -8.17
C TYR A 706 23.73 -22.26 -8.34
N ASN A 707 24.70 -21.45 -8.76
CA ASN A 707 26.11 -21.84 -8.80
C ASN A 707 27.00 -20.65 -8.39
N GLU A 708 27.83 -20.86 -7.37
CA GLU A 708 28.84 -19.90 -6.91
C GLU A 708 30.23 -20.37 -7.35
N LEU A 709 30.87 -19.63 -8.25
CA LEU A 709 32.18 -20.01 -8.77
C LEU A 709 33.04 -18.82 -9.15
N ASN A 710 34.36 -19.06 -9.20
CA ASN A 710 35.26 -18.22 -9.98
C ASN A 710 35.05 -18.57 -11.47
N ASN A 711 34.48 -17.65 -12.26
CA ASN A 711 34.13 -17.95 -13.64
C ASN A 711 35.35 -18.13 -14.58
N LEU A 712 36.57 -17.75 -14.15
CA LEU A 712 37.80 -17.99 -14.91
C LEU A 712 38.35 -19.41 -14.68
N THR A 713 38.44 -19.84 -13.41
CA THR A 713 39.01 -21.15 -13.04
C THR A 713 37.98 -22.27 -13.01
N LYS A 714 36.69 -21.92 -13.01
CA LYS A 714 35.54 -22.83 -12.82
C LYS A 714 35.51 -23.52 -11.46
N ALA A 715 36.36 -23.08 -10.52
CA ALA A 715 36.38 -23.62 -9.17
C ALA A 715 35.23 -23.02 -8.33
N PRO A 716 34.53 -23.84 -7.52
CA PRO A 716 33.56 -23.35 -6.54
C PRO A 716 34.21 -22.35 -5.58
N THR A 717 33.42 -21.39 -5.10
CA THR A 717 33.85 -20.45 -4.05
C THR A 717 32.86 -20.46 -2.88
N HIS A 718 33.22 -19.78 -1.78
CA HIS A 718 32.42 -19.73 -0.55
C HIS A 718 32.22 -18.29 -0.02
N LYS A 719 32.00 -17.33 -0.93
CA LYS A 719 31.87 -15.90 -0.65
C LYS A 719 30.44 -15.47 -0.32
N PHE A 720 29.42 -16.26 -0.66
CA PHE A 720 28.02 -15.95 -0.38
C PHE A 720 27.45 -16.75 0.79
N ASN A 721 26.65 -16.07 1.62
CA ASN A 721 25.74 -16.70 2.58
C ASN A 721 24.49 -17.15 1.81
N ILE A 722 24.35 -18.46 1.57
CA ILE A 722 23.28 -19.03 0.74
C ILE A 722 22.30 -19.79 1.62
N THR A 723 21.01 -19.47 1.46
CA THR A 723 19.89 -20.15 2.13
C THR A 723 18.84 -20.56 1.10
N VAL A 724 18.30 -21.78 1.23
CA VAL A 724 17.25 -22.32 0.35
C VAL A 724 16.12 -22.87 1.21
N ASP A 725 14.92 -22.32 1.08
CA ASP A 725 13.74 -22.69 1.87
C ASP A 725 14.00 -22.69 3.39
N GLY A 726 14.72 -21.67 3.86
CA GLY A 726 15.14 -21.53 5.25
C GLY A 726 16.30 -22.45 5.68
N LYS A 727 16.75 -23.38 4.83
CA LYS A 727 17.90 -24.25 5.11
C LYS A 727 19.22 -23.62 4.71
N VAL A 728 20.27 -23.97 5.43
CA VAL A 728 21.65 -23.52 5.19
C VAL A 728 22.21 -24.27 3.98
N ALA A 729 22.83 -23.53 3.04
CA ALA A 729 23.31 -24.09 1.77
C ALA A 729 24.73 -23.65 1.38
N SER A 730 25.45 -23.01 2.30
CA SER A 730 26.88 -22.68 2.16
C SER A 730 27.59 -22.60 3.51
N THR A 731 28.91 -22.76 3.51
CA THR A 731 29.76 -22.59 4.71
C THR A 731 29.53 -21.25 5.40
N LYS A 732 29.41 -20.16 4.62
CA LYS A 732 29.19 -18.82 5.17
C LYS A 732 27.80 -18.65 5.78
N ALA A 733 26.80 -19.36 5.25
CA ALA A 733 25.47 -19.41 5.86
C ALA A 733 25.48 -20.17 7.19
N LEU A 734 26.18 -21.30 7.26
CA LEU A 734 26.37 -22.04 8.51
C LEU A 734 27.05 -21.17 9.58
N ALA A 735 28.15 -20.50 9.22
CA ALA A 735 28.85 -19.58 10.11
C ALA A 735 27.93 -18.48 10.64
N ALA A 736 27.09 -17.91 9.77
CA ALA A 736 26.15 -16.85 10.14
C ALA A 736 25.03 -17.36 11.07
N ALA A 737 24.46 -18.54 10.81
CA ALA A 737 23.44 -19.17 11.64
C ALA A 737 23.97 -19.46 13.05
N LEU A 738 25.17 -20.04 13.14
CA LEU A 738 25.85 -20.29 14.41
C LEU A 738 26.12 -19.00 15.18
N ALA A 739 26.59 -17.95 14.50
CA ALA A 739 26.82 -16.64 15.11
C ALA A 739 25.52 -15.96 15.59
N ALA A 740 24.40 -16.20 14.90
CA ALA A 740 23.08 -15.75 15.33
C ALA A 740 22.52 -16.57 16.52
N GLY A 741 23.20 -17.65 16.93
CA GLY A 741 22.81 -18.50 18.05
C GLY A 741 21.78 -19.57 17.70
N GLU A 742 21.61 -19.89 16.41
CA GLU A 742 20.76 -21.00 15.98
C GLU A 742 21.31 -22.34 16.49
N THR A 743 20.40 -23.19 16.96
CA THR A 743 20.75 -24.46 17.62
C THR A 743 20.22 -25.69 16.88
N ASN A 744 19.32 -25.54 15.92
CA ASN A 744 18.83 -26.63 15.08
C ASN A 744 18.94 -26.21 13.63
N ILE A 745 19.96 -26.71 12.94
CA ILE A 745 20.34 -26.24 11.60
C ILE A 745 20.23 -27.40 10.62
N GLU A 746 19.39 -27.21 9.60
CA GLU A 746 19.30 -28.13 8.45
C GLU A 746 20.25 -27.69 7.34
N LEU A 747 21.05 -28.64 6.83
CA LEU A 747 22.09 -28.45 5.85
C LEU A 747 21.70 -29.07 4.50
N MET A 748 21.59 -28.24 3.46
CA MET A 748 21.42 -28.68 2.08
C MET A 748 22.66 -29.40 1.56
N PRO A 749 22.54 -30.26 0.52
CA PRO A 749 23.69 -30.89 -0.14
C PRO A 749 24.74 -29.86 -0.60
N ALA A 750 25.88 -29.85 0.10
CA ALA A 750 27.02 -28.97 -0.14
C ALA A 750 28.22 -29.44 0.70
N THR A 751 29.39 -28.88 0.42
CA THR A 751 30.56 -29.01 1.30
C THR A 751 30.66 -27.79 2.21
N TYR A 752 30.61 -28.02 3.52
CA TYR A 752 30.74 -27.04 4.60
C TYR A 752 32.13 -27.13 5.21
N ASP A 753 32.94 -26.11 5.01
CA ASP A 753 34.31 -26.08 5.52
C ASP A 753 34.34 -25.65 7.00
N ALA A 754 34.59 -26.61 7.89
CA ALA A 754 34.70 -26.41 9.34
C ALA A 754 35.84 -25.48 9.74
N GLY A 755 36.79 -25.22 8.83
CA GLY A 755 37.85 -24.24 9.02
C GLY A 755 37.40 -22.78 8.95
N GLN A 756 36.17 -22.50 8.53
CA GLN A 756 35.69 -21.13 8.29
C GLN A 756 34.74 -20.61 9.38
N PHE A 757 34.51 -21.37 10.45
CA PHE A 757 33.64 -20.98 11.56
C PHE A 757 34.11 -21.54 12.90
N GLN A 758 33.65 -20.92 13.97
CA GLN A 758 33.94 -21.34 15.34
C GLN A 758 32.71 -21.09 16.22
N VAL A 759 32.35 -22.07 17.03
CA VAL A 759 31.30 -22.00 18.04
C VAL A 759 31.83 -22.65 19.33
N MET A 760 31.53 -22.04 20.48
CA MET A 760 32.02 -22.54 21.76
C MET A 760 30.91 -22.55 22.80
N ASN A 761 30.94 -23.55 23.68
CA ASN A 761 30.04 -23.66 24.83
C ASN A 761 28.54 -23.59 24.45
N LYS A 762 28.15 -24.26 23.36
CA LYS A 762 26.77 -24.32 22.88
C LYS A 762 26.26 -25.75 22.79
N THR A 763 24.94 -25.91 22.84
CA THR A 763 24.26 -27.16 22.47
C THR A 763 23.57 -26.93 21.12
N LEU A 764 23.91 -27.72 20.10
CA LEU A 764 23.37 -27.55 18.75
C LEU A 764 23.26 -28.87 17.97
N SER A 765 22.37 -28.90 16.97
CA SER A 765 22.10 -29.99 16.06
C SER A 765 22.34 -29.54 14.61
N LEU A 766 23.13 -30.32 13.87
CA LEU A 766 23.42 -30.16 12.45
C LEU A 766 22.88 -31.38 11.70
N LYS A 767 21.83 -31.19 10.91
CA LYS A 767 21.14 -32.27 10.20
C LYS A 767 21.29 -32.11 8.69
N GLY A 768 21.80 -33.13 8.01
CA GLY A 768 21.79 -33.19 6.55
C GLY A 768 20.40 -33.48 5.99
N ILE A 769 20.02 -32.79 4.92
CA ILE A 769 18.76 -33.03 4.21
C ILE A 769 19.03 -33.50 2.79
N GLY A 770 19.37 -34.79 2.67
CA GLY A 770 19.62 -35.48 1.41
C GLY A 770 21.09 -35.81 1.15
N ASP A 771 21.34 -36.55 0.08
CA ASP A 771 22.66 -37.07 -0.24
C ASP A 771 23.63 -35.94 -0.63
N GLY A 772 24.88 -36.04 -0.16
CA GLY A 772 25.96 -35.10 -0.52
C GLY A 772 26.17 -33.94 0.46
N VAL A 773 25.50 -33.94 1.61
CA VAL A 773 25.83 -33.04 2.73
C VAL A 773 27.15 -33.48 3.35
N LYS A 774 28.13 -32.57 3.38
CA LYS A 774 29.48 -32.87 3.86
C LYS A 774 30.06 -31.77 4.72
N ILE A 775 30.46 -32.07 5.94
CA ILE A 775 31.32 -31.20 6.76
C ILE A 775 32.77 -31.60 6.50
N PHE A 776 33.55 -30.68 5.94
CA PHE A 776 34.94 -30.89 5.59
C PHE A 776 35.88 -30.18 6.57
N ILE A 777 36.82 -30.94 7.15
CA ILE A 777 37.82 -30.43 8.08
C ILE A 777 39.09 -30.12 7.27
N SER A 778 39.14 -28.89 6.74
CA SER A 778 40.17 -28.42 5.80
C SER A 778 41.47 -27.90 6.44
N GLN A 779 41.58 -27.88 7.76
CA GLN A 779 42.72 -27.27 8.45
C GLN A 779 43.69 -28.29 9.04
N ASN A 780 44.97 -27.89 9.15
CA ASN A 780 45.97 -28.67 9.89
C ASN A 780 45.80 -28.48 11.40
N ASN A 781 45.68 -29.60 12.13
CA ASN A 781 45.55 -29.87 13.56
C ASN A 781 45.18 -28.69 14.48
N ALA A 782 45.95 -27.60 14.54
CA ALA A 782 45.78 -26.49 15.51
C ALA A 782 44.42 -25.77 15.52
N VAL A 783 43.67 -25.71 14.41
CA VAL A 783 42.40 -24.92 14.33
C VAL A 783 41.14 -25.79 14.41
N ALA A 784 41.17 -27.06 13.98
CA ALA A 784 40.04 -27.98 14.15
C ALA A 784 39.73 -28.25 15.64
N TYR A 785 40.72 -28.08 16.51
CA TYR A 785 40.57 -28.18 17.96
C TYR A 785 39.56 -27.19 18.56
N THR A 786 39.26 -26.06 17.90
CA THR A 786 38.48 -24.99 18.51
C THR A 786 37.10 -24.79 17.87
N THR A 787 36.81 -25.45 16.74
CA THR A 787 35.54 -25.26 16.00
C THR A 787 34.30 -25.46 16.86
N PHE A 788 34.32 -26.47 17.75
CA PHE A 788 33.20 -26.82 18.64
C PHE A 788 33.60 -26.87 20.13
N ASP A 789 34.63 -26.13 20.55
CA ASP A 789 35.19 -26.25 21.91
C ASP A 789 34.13 -26.06 23.01
N GLY A 790 34.03 -27.01 23.94
CA GLY A 790 33.04 -27.03 25.01
C GLY A 790 31.58 -27.22 24.56
N CYS A 791 31.33 -27.57 23.30
CA CYS A 791 29.97 -27.75 22.79
C CYS A 791 29.41 -29.17 23.02
N ASN A 792 28.09 -29.27 23.04
CA ASN A 792 27.35 -30.51 22.81
C ASN A 792 26.79 -30.45 21.39
N VAL A 793 27.24 -31.31 20.48
CA VAL A 793 26.86 -31.25 19.07
C VAL A 793 26.25 -32.56 18.62
N THR A 794 25.02 -32.49 18.09
CA THR A 794 24.40 -33.60 17.38
C THR A 794 24.61 -33.44 15.88
N PHE A 795 25.13 -34.47 15.23
CA PHE A 795 25.23 -34.59 13.78
C PHE A 795 24.28 -35.69 13.31
N GLU A 796 23.48 -35.41 12.28
CA GLU A 796 22.49 -36.36 11.75
C GLU A 796 22.55 -36.37 10.21
N ASP A 797 22.53 -37.56 9.60
CA ASP A 797 22.37 -37.76 8.15
C ASP A 797 23.40 -36.99 7.28
N LEU A 798 24.68 -36.99 7.65
CA LEU A 798 25.72 -36.24 6.93
C LEU A 798 27.07 -36.96 6.84
N THR A 799 27.93 -36.50 5.93
CA THR A 799 29.33 -36.95 5.83
C THR A 799 30.26 -36.01 6.59
N ILE A 800 31.20 -36.55 7.37
CA ILE A 800 32.34 -35.83 7.95
C ILE A 800 33.61 -36.31 7.24
N GLU A 801 34.27 -35.42 6.51
CA GLU A 801 35.50 -35.72 5.78
C GLU A 801 36.68 -34.92 6.36
N THR A 802 37.81 -35.58 6.54
CA THR A 802 39.07 -34.92 6.93
C THR A 802 40.03 -34.80 5.75
N LEU A 803 41.01 -33.89 5.82
CA LEU A 803 42.09 -33.78 4.81
C LEU A 803 42.98 -35.04 4.68
N GLY A 804 42.80 -36.05 5.53
CA GLY A 804 43.72 -37.17 5.68
C GLY A 804 44.97 -36.81 6.49
N GLY A 805 45.65 -37.85 7.00
CA GLY A 805 46.79 -37.74 7.91
C GLY A 805 46.36 -37.67 9.38
N ILE A 806 47.32 -37.62 10.30
CA ILE A 806 47.10 -37.95 11.71
C ILE A 806 46.46 -36.81 12.54
N TYR A 807 45.65 -37.19 13.54
CA TYR A 807 44.99 -36.30 14.50
C TYR A 807 44.06 -35.23 13.88
N LYS A 808 43.15 -35.67 13.00
CA LYS A 808 42.16 -34.81 12.33
C LYS A 808 40.75 -35.08 12.84
N GLY A 809 40.14 -34.11 13.50
CA GLY A 809 38.75 -34.19 13.94
C GLY A 809 38.40 -33.07 14.92
N PHE A 810 37.32 -33.26 15.69
CA PHE A 810 36.86 -32.28 16.66
C PHE A 810 37.33 -32.63 18.07
N ALA A 811 37.51 -31.59 18.89
CA ALA A 811 38.14 -31.73 20.19
C ALA A 811 37.37 -30.98 21.27
N ARG A 812 37.48 -31.47 22.52
CA ARG A 812 36.92 -30.91 23.75
C ARG A 812 35.42 -30.62 23.63
N MET A 813 34.69 -31.51 22.95
CA MET A 813 33.25 -31.41 22.74
C MET A 813 32.59 -32.75 23.04
N ASN A 814 31.30 -32.73 23.36
CA ASN A 814 30.47 -33.92 23.42
C ASN A 814 29.74 -34.09 22.09
N GLY A 815 29.87 -35.25 21.45
CA GLY A 815 29.33 -35.52 20.12
C GLY A 815 28.25 -36.61 20.13
N ILE A 816 27.13 -36.37 19.44
CA ILE A 816 26.17 -37.43 19.10
C ILE A 816 26.11 -37.50 17.59
N TYR A 817 26.35 -38.67 17.02
CA TYR A 817 26.45 -38.89 15.58
C TYR A 817 25.43 -39.95 15.19
N ASN A 818 24.39 -39.55 14.47
CA ASN A 818 23.32 -40.42 14.01
C ASN A 818 23.41 -40.57 12.50
N ASN A 819 23.55 -41.82 12.02
CA ASN A 819 23.57 -42.13 10.59
C ASN A 819 24.60 -41.28 9.81
N CYS A 820 25.78 -41.06 10.39
CA CYS A 820 26.84 -40.26 9.76
C CYS A 820 27.87 -41.14 9.05
N THR A 821 28.43 -40.63 7.96
CA THR A 821 29.56 -41.27 7.26
C THR A 821 30.85 -40.51 7.53
N PHE A 822 31.90 -41.20 7.97
CA PHE A 822 33.23 -40.64 8.14
C PHE A 822 34.11 -41.04 6.96
N VAL A 823 34.74 -40.07 6.31
CA VAL A 823 35.68 -40.28 5.21
C VAL A 823 37.08 -39.86 5.65
N ASN A 824 38.04 -40.75 5.42
CA ASN A 824 39.38 -40.72 5.98
C ASN A 824 39.39 -41.03 7.49
N ASN A 825 40.57 -41.02 8.09
CA ASN A 825 40.72 -41.24 9.51
C ASN A 825 40.14 -40.05 10.30
N TYR A 826 39.46 -40.36 11.41
CA TYR A 826 38.83 -39.39 12.28
C TYR A 826 39.35 -39.50 13.71
N PHE A 827 39.36 -38.37 14.41
CA PHE A 827 39.94 -38.23 15.73
C PHE A 827 38.99 -37.48 16.66
N THR A 828 38.74 -38.05 17.83
CA THR A 828 38.07 -37.37 18.94
C THR A 828 39.07 -37.14 20.05
N PHE A 829 38.96 -35.97 20.71
CA PHE A 829 39.81 -35.61 21.85
C PHE A 829 38.97 -35.11 23.01
N SER A 830 38.96 -35.86 24.12
CA SER A 830 38.14 -35.55 25.31
C SER A 830 36.63 -35.51 25.04
N GLY A 831 35.83 -35.40 26.11
CA GLY A 831 34.37 -35.38 26.07
C GLY A 831 33.73 -36.76 25.89
N LYS A 832 32.42 -36.75 25.73
CA LYS A 832 31.56 -37.94 25.55
C LYS A 832 31.05 -38.03 24.12
N HIS A 833 31.14 -39.21 23.51
CA HIS A 833 30.77 -39.40 22.11
C HIS A 833 29.87 -40.62 21.91
N GLU A 834 28.74 -40.44 21.23
CA GLU A 834 27.84 -41.52 20.85
C GLU A 834 27.74 -41.59 19.32
N PHE A 835 27.97 -42.76 18.75
CA PHE A 835 27.87 -43.03 17.33
C PHE A 835 26.82 -44.12 17.10
N THR A 836 25.72 -43.77 16.45
CA THR A 836 24.62 -44.71 16.18
C THR A 836 24.38 -44.82 14.68
N GLY A 837 24.56 -46.02 14.13
CA GLY A 837 24.38 -46.30 12.70
C GLY A 837 25.41 -45.63 11.79
N CYS A 838 26.57 -45.24 12.32
CA CYS A 838 27.61 -44.55 11.54
C CYS A 838 28.49 -45.53 10.75
N THR A 839 28.99 -45.06 9.60
CA THR A 839 29.95 -45.80 8.76
C THR A 839 31.28 -45.06 8.72
N PHE A 840 32.39 -45.75 9.00
CA PHE A 840 33.73 -45.19 8.95
C PHE A 840 34.50 -45.77 7.77
N ASN A 841 34.97 -44.92 6.86
CA ASN A 841 35.68 -45.31 5.64
C ASN A 841 37.07 -44.68 5.61
N ALA A 842 38.07 -45.40 6.14
CA ALA A 842 39.46 -44.97 6.09
C ALA A 842 40.22 -45.62 4.93
N PRO A 843 40.96 -44.84 4.11
CA PRO A 843 41.78 -45.40 3.03
C PRO A 843 42.99 -46.16 3.58
N ALA A 844 43.61 -46.99 2.74
CA ALA A 844 44.93 -47.54 3.03
C ALA A 844 45.96 -46.41 3.08
N LEU A 845 46.55 -46.18 4.25
CA LEU A 845 47.55 -45.14 4.45
C LEU A 845 48.95 -45.64 4.03
N THR A 846 49.83 -44.74 3.61
CA THR A 846 51.16 -45.07 3.10
C THR A 846 52.23 -44.19 3.78
N GLY A 847 53.51 -44.52 3.63
CA GLY A 847 54.59 -43.74 4.22
C GLY A 847 54.66 -43.86 5.75
N SER A 848 54.89 -42.73 6.45
CA SER A 848 54.94 -42.68 7.92
C SER A 848 53.60 -43.03 8.58
N ASP A 849 52.50 -42.85 7.86
CA ASP A 849 51.14 -42.90 8.41
C ASP A 849 50.47 -44.27 8.16
N LYS A 850 51.21 -45.23 7.60
CA LYS A 850 50.69 -46.57 7.22
C LYS A 850 50.09 -47.38 8.38
N ASN A 851 50.41 -47.02 9.63
CA ASN A 851 49.99 -47.71 10.85
C ASN A 851 48.86 -46.96 11.58
N GLU A 852 48.19 -46.02 10.91
CA GLU A 852 47.20 -45.16 11.55
C GLU A 852 45.81 -45.77 11.53
N HIS A 853 45.03 -45.46 12.57
CA HIS A 853 43.70 -46.02 12.79
C HIS A 853 42.63 -45.23 12.05
N CYS A 854 41.56 -45.93 11.68
CA CYS A 854 40.36 -45.34 11.12
C CYS A 854 39.69 -44.37 12.11
N MET A 855 39.70 -44.70 13.39
CA MET A 855 39.10 -43.89 14.46
C MET A 855 40.00 -43.83 15.69
N TRP A 856 40.17 -42.64 16.26
CA TRP A 856 40.88 -42.42 17.52
C TRP A 856 39.94 -41.84 18.59
N THR A 857 39.97 -42.43 19.79
CA THR A 857 39.17 -42.02 20.97
C THR A 857 40.00 -41.32 22.05
N TYR A 858 40.94 -40.47 21.62
CA TYR A 858 42.04 -39.96 22.44
C TYR A 858 41.55 -39.20 23.69
N GLY A 859 41.70 -39.80 24.87
CA GLY A 859 41.32 -39.20 26.15
C GLY A 859 39.83 -38.88 26.27
N ALA A 860 38.98 -39.48 25.44
CA ALA A 860 37.52 -39.37 25.58
C ALA A 860 37.06 -40.14 26.84
N GLU A 861 36.09 -39.57 27.56
CA GLU A 861 35.59 -40.11 28.83
C GLU A 861 34.71 -41.35 28.59
N GLU A 862 33.79 -41.23 27.64
CA GLU A 862 32.77 -42.23 27.31
C GLU A 862 32.57 -42.22 25.79
N VAL A 863 32.74 -43.37 25.14
CA VAL A 863 32.53 -43.51 23.69
C VAL A 863 31.70 -44.75 23.38
N ASP A 864 30.49 -44.52 22.88
CA ASP A 864 29.58 -45.58 22.49
C ASP A 864 29.46 -45.69 20.98
N PHE A 865 29.67 -46.89 20.44
CA PHE A 865 29.40 -47.23 19.06
C PHE A 865 28.27 -48.24 19.01
N VAL A 866 27.16 -47.91 18.33
CA VAL A 866 25.96 -48.72 18.25
C VAL A 866 25.57 -48.92 16.79
N ASN A 867 25.54 -50.17 16.32
CA ASN A 867 25.26 -50.52 14.92
C ASN A 867 26.19 -49.83 13.90
N CYS A 868 27.44 -49.54 14.28
CA CYS A 868 28.42 -48.90 13.40
C CYS A 868 29.18 -49.89 12.50
N GLU A 869 29.58 -49.44 11.32
CA GLU A 869 30.43 -50.19 10.40
C GLU A 869 31.80 -49.52 10.24
N PHE A 870 32.88 -50.28 10.42
CA PHE A 870 34.25 -49.80 10.29
C PHE A 870 34.93 -50.47 9.09
N ASN A 871 35.21 -49.68 8.06
CA ASN A 871 35.94 -50.09 6.86
C ASN A 871 37.35 -49.50 6.92
N TYR A 872 38.34 -50.35 7.18
CA TYR A 872 39.73 -49.95 7.41
C TYR A 872 40.72 -50.88 6.70
N SER A 873 41.97 -50.41 6.53
CA SER A 873 43.03 -51.23 5.94
C SER A 873 43.76 -52.04 7.01
N ASP A 874 44.64 -51.43 7.80
CA ASP A 874 45.46 -52.15 8.78
C ASP A 874 44.86 -52.14 10.19
N ARG A 875 44.47 -50.97 10.70
CA ARG A 875 44.00 -50.79 12.09
C ARG A 875 42.65 -50.08 12.16
N GLY A 876 41.72 -50.64 12.94
CA GLY A 876 40.36 -50.12 13.07
C GLY A 876 40.25 -48.90 13.99
N VAL A 877 40.07 -49.15 15.29
CA VAL A 877 39.85 -48.14 16.32
C VAL A 877 41.01 -48.16 17.31
N ASN A 878 41.53 -46.97 17.64
CA ASN A 878 42.47 -46.79 18.73
C ASN A 878 41.75 -46.28 19.98
N VAL A 879 41.79 -47.08 21.04
CA VAL A 879 41.41 -46.68 22.39
C VAL A 879 42.66 -46.13 23.06
N TYR A 880 42.81 -44.81 22.97
CA TYR A 880 44.04 -44.12 23.40
C TYR A 880 43.80 -43.19 24.58
N VAL A 881 44.69 -43.26 25.58
CA VAL A 881 44.70 -42.34 26.73
C VAL A 881 46.10 -41.72 26.87
N ASP A 882 46.21 -40.40 27.15
CA ASP A 882 47.49 -39.68 27.43
C ASP A 882 47.53 -39.01 28.81
N ASN A 883 48.70 -39.03 29.48
CA ASN A 883 48.96 -38.56 30.87
C ASN A 883 48.84 -37.03 31.00
N GLY A 884 48.86 -36.32 29.86
CA GLY A 884 48.61 -34.89 29.77
C GLY A 884 47.15 -34.51 29.48
N ALA A 885 46.31 -35.44 28.99
CA ALA A 885 44.94 -35.14 28.56
C ALA A 885 43.89 -35.38 29.66
N ASN A 886 44.18 -36.27 30.62
CA ASN A 886 43.24 -36.68 31.66
C ASN A 886 43.77 -36.36 33.06
N ALA A 887 42.97 -35.65 33.87
CA ALA A 887 43.26 -35.43 35.28
C ALA A 887 43.25 -36.76 36.06
N PRO A 888 43.97 -36.88 37.21
CA PRO A 888 43.93 -38.09 38.03
C PRO A 888 42.48 -38.46 38.42
N GLY A 889 42.01 -39.64 37.99
CA GLY A 889 40.67 -40.17 38.29
C GLY A 889 39.67 -40.25 37.12
N ILE A 890 40.04 -39.84 35.90
CA ILE A 890 39.21 -40.02 34.70
C ILE A 890 39.44 -41.42 34.10
N THR A 891 38.36 -42.19 33.91
CA THR A 891 38.33 -43.46 33.15
C THR A 891 38.01 -43.17 31.68
N SER A 892 38.44 -44.05 30.78
CA SER A 892 37.97 -44.07 29.39
C SER A 892 37.16 -45.34 29.17
N ASP A 893 35.86 -45.19 29.00
CA ASP A 893 34.92 -46.29 28.81
C ASP A 893 34.46 -46.30 27.34
N VAL A 894 34.84 -47.35 26.60
CA VAL A 894 34.52 -47.48 25.18
C VAL A 894 33.69 -48.73 24.93
N ALA A 895 32.47 -48.56 24.43
CA ALA A 895 31.56 -49.67 24.14
C ALA A 895 31.25 -49.79 22.65
N PHE A 896 31.17 -51.04 22.19
CA PHE A 896 30.76 -51.41 20.83
C PHE A 896 29.57 -52.37 20.94
N THR A 897 28.45 -52.00 20.34
CA THR A 897 27.22 -52.80 20.32
C THR A 897 26.78 -53.04 18.89
N ASN A 898 26.73 -54.30 18.46
CA ASN A 898 26.34 -54.71 17.10
C ASN A 898 27.15 -54.04 15.97
N CYS A 899 28.41 -53.70 16.24
CA CYS A 899 29.29 -53.11 15.22
C CYS A 899 29.88 -54.17 14.27
N VAL A 900 30.22 -53.76 13.05
CA VAL A 900 30.87 -54.60 12.03
C VAL A 900 32.25 -54.05 11.72
N PHE A 901 33.27 -54.92 11.77
CA PHE A 901 34.64 -54.57 11.45
C PHE A 901 35.10 -55.24 10.16
N ASN A 902 35.40 -54.43 9.14
CA ASN A 902 35.79 -54.87 7.81
C ASN A 902 37.22 -54.41 7.50
N THR A 903 38.13 -55.39 7.40
CA THR A 903 39.50 -55.16 6.90
C THR A 903 39.73 -55.84 5.57
N THR A 904 40.44 -55.14 4.68
CA THR A 904 40.91 -55.71 3.40
C THR A 904 42.37 -56.15 3.44
N ASN A 905 43.10 -55.91 4.55
CA ASN A 905 44.51 -56.26 4.68
C ASN A 905 44.65 -57.60 5.40
N ALA A 906 45.19 -58.61 4.71
CA ALA A 906 45.45 -59.92 5.29
C ALA A 906 46.44 -59.89 6.47
N SER A 907 47.23 -58.82 6.58
CA SER A 907 48.20 -58.59 7.66
C SER A 907 47.70 -57.59 8.72
N SER A 908 46.39 -57.31 8.77
CA SER A 908 45.80 -56.39 9.75
C SER A 908 46.16 -56.78 11.19
N GLU A 909 46.57 -55.81 12.00
CA GLU A 909 46.84 -56.01 13.43
C GLU A 909 45.54 -56.25 14.22
N GLY A 910 44.42 -55.64 13.80
CA GLY A 910 43.11 -55.90 14.39
C GLY A 910 42.11 -54.75 14.33
N ALA A 911 40.93 -55.00 14.90
CA ALA A 911 39.80 -54.08 14.95
C ALA A 911 39.93 -53.03 16.06
N VAL A 912 40.19 -53.43 17.31
CA VAL A 912 40.32 -52.50 18.44
C VAL A 912 41.70 -52.64 19.08
N GLU A 913 42.54 -51.62 18.91
CA GLU A 913 43.82 -51.51 19.61
C GLU A 913 43.64 -50.68 20.88
N ILE A 914 44.08 -51.22 22.01
CA ILE A 914 44.10 -50.51 23.29
C ILE A 914 45.53 -50.06 23.55
N ASN A 915 45.72 -48.74 23.61
CA ASN A 915 47.02 -48.11 23.69
C ASN A 915 47.00 -47.03 24.79
N SER A 916 47.85 -47.16 25.79
CA SER A 916 47.74 -46.51 27.08
C SER A 916 49.14 -46.25 27.66
N SER A 917 49.61 -45.00 27.57
CA SER A 917 50.73 -44.57 28.42
C SER A 917 50.39 -44.78 29.93
N PRO A 918 51.31 -44.67 30.90
CA PRO A 918 50.99 -45.06 32.28
C PRO A 918 49.89 -44.18 32.91
N PHE A 919 48.73 -44.79 33.26
CA PHE A 919 47.57 -44.13 33.88
C PHE A 919 47.17 -44.70 35.23
N THR A 920 46.62 -43.83 36.07
CA THR A 920 46.03 -44.17 37.37
C THR A 920 44.51 -44.42 37.33
N GLY A 921 43.84 -44.13 36.22
CA GLY A 921 42.37 -44.18 36.07
C GLY A 921 41.79 -45.49 35.49
N GLY A 922 42.49 -46.16 34.57
CA GLY A 922 42.04 -47.40 33.91
C GLY A 922 41.23 -47.17 32.62
N VAL A 923 41.22 -48.18 31.74
CA VAL A 923 40.46 -48.21 30.47
C VAL A 923 39.50 -49.39 30.49
N THR A 924 38.24 -49.18 30.09
CA THR A 924 37.26 -50.26 29.88
C THR A 924 36.89 -50.33 28.41
N VAL A 925 36.95 -51.53 27.83
CA VAL A 925 36.47 -51.79 26.48
C VAL A 925 35.47 -52.93 26.50
N ALA A 926 34.25 -52.69 25.99
CA ALA A 926 33.21 -53.70 25.89
C ALA A 926 32.76 -53.89 24.43
N LEU A 927 32.78 -55.12 23.95
CA LEU A 927 32.24 -55.49 22.64
C LEU A 927 31.07 -56.46 22.83
N THR A 928 29.88 -56.12 22.34
CA THR A 928 28.66 -56.93 22.49
C THR A 928 27.98 -57.09 21.13
N GLY A 929 27.82 -58.32 20.67
CA GLY A 929 27.15 -58.64 19.40
C GLY A 929 27.90 -58.16 18.16
N CYS A 930 29.19 -57.84 18.27
CA CYS A 930 29.99 -57.33 17.16
C CYS A 930 30.42 -58.44 16.19
N ILE A 931 30.54 -58.10 14.90
CA ILE A 931 31.10 -58.98 13.87
C ILE A 931 32.61 -58.70 13.76
N ALA A 932 33.43 -59.69 14.13
CA ALA A 932 34.88 -59.62 14.09
C ALA A 932 35.43 -59.50 12.65
N PRO A 933 36.61 -58.88 12.47
CA PRO A 933 37.24 -58.77 11.15
C PRO A 933 37.72 -60.13 10.63
N ALA A 934 37.84 -60.24 9.30
CA ALA A 934 38.36 -61.46 8.65
C ALA A 934 39.85 -61.73 8.95
N TYR A 935 40.60 -60.70 9.33
CA TYR A 935 42.03 -60.73 9.64
C TYR A 935 42.33 -59.87 10.88
N GLY A 936 43.35 -60.24 11.64
CA GLY A 936 43.74 -59.55 12.88
C GLY A 936 42.88 -59.92 14.10
N ASN A 937 43.22 -59.35 15.26
CA ASN A 937 42.47 -59.58 16.51
C ASN A 937 41.22 -58.68 16.58
N VAL A 938 40.14 -59.16 17.21
CA VAL A 938 38.95 -58.32 17.47
C VAL A 938 39.25 -57.20 18.47
N ALA A 939 40.06 -57.49 19.49
CA ALA A 939 40.61 -56.51 20.42
C ALA A 939 41.98 -57.00 20.92
N TYR A 940 42.93 -56.07 21.12
CA TYR A 940 44.25 -56.40 21.68
C TYR A 940 44.88 -55.20 22.40
N ILE A 941 45.79 -55.47 23.33
CA ILE A 941 46.60 -54.45 24.02
C ILE A 941 47.90 -54.24 23.23
N SER A 942 48.26 -52.98 23.00
CA SER A 942 49.44 -52.61 22.20
C SER A 942 50.75 -53.13 22.83
N PRO A 943 51.69 -53.70 22.05
CA PRO A 943 52.97 -54.20 22.57
C PRO A 943 53.87 -53.13 23.20
N TRP A 944 53.65 -51.85 22.86
CA TRP A 944 54.39 -50.71 23.44
C TRP A 944 54.14 -50.54 24.95
N ASP A 945 52.98 -50.95 25.46
CA ASP A 945 52.56 -50.71 26.85
C ASP A 945 52.97 -51.76 27.86
N GLY A 946 53.33 -52.96 27.41
CA GLY A 946 53.71 -54.07 28.29
C GLY A 946 54.89 -53.76 29.23
N SER A 947 55.56 -52.62 29.03
CA SER A 947 56.68 -52.11 29.84
C SER A 947 56.32 -51.00 30.84
N LEU A 948 55.08 -50.45 30.82
CA LEU A 948 54.71 -49.22 31.56
C LEU A 948 53.61 -49.39 32.63
N GLY A 949 53.01 -50.57 32.78
CA GLY A 949 52.12 -50.90 33.91
C GLY A 949 50.67 -50.42 33.79
N ALA A 950 50.17 -50.18 32.56
CA ALA A 950 48.78 -49.85 32.32
C ALA A 950 47.82 -51.04 32.56
N THR A 951 46.60 -50.77 33.05
CA THR A 951 45.55 -51.77 33.28
C THR A 951 44.32 -51.45 32.44
N ALA A 952 43.92 -52.38 31.57
CA ALA A 952 42.67 -52.31 30.80
C ALA A 952 41.77 -53.49 31.15
N THR A 953 40.46 -53.26 31.21
CA THR A 953 39.44 -54.30 31.31
C THR A 953 38.77 -54.46 29.95
N VAL A 954 38.90 -55.62 29.34
CA VAL A 954 38.31 -55.91 28.03
C VAL A 954 37.30 -57.03 28.16
N THR A 955 36.07 -56.80 27.70
CA THR A 955 35.03 -57.84 27.65
C THR A 955 34.48 -58.00 26.24
N VAL A 956 34.40 -59.24 25.75
CA VAL A 956 33.77 -59.59 24.48
C VAL A 956 32.61 -60.53 24.78
N ASP A 957 31.39 -60.11 24.44
CA ASP A 957 30.13 -60.81 24.73
C ASP A 957 29.99 -61.25 26.20
N GLY A 958 30.42 -60.38 27.12
CA GLY A 958 30.40 -60.63 28.57
C GLY A 958 31.53 -61.51 29.10
N VAL A 959 32.49 -61.92 28.26
CA VAL A 959 33.66 -62.72 28.66
C VAL A 959 34.90 -61.81 28.73
N ALA A 960 35.62 -61.82 29.86
CA ALA A 960 36.86 -61.07 30.01
C ALA A 960 37.99 -61.67 29.15
N LEU A 961 38.77 -60.82 28.48
CA LEU A 961 39.84 -61.19 27.54
C LEU A 961 41.23 -61.22 28.18
#